data_AF-A0A1E7I865-F1
#
_entry.id   AF-A0A1E7I865-F1
#
_cell.length_a   1.000
_cell.length_b   1.000
_cell.length_c   1.000
_cell.angle_alpha   90.00
_cell.angle_beta   90.00
_cell.angle_gamma   90.00
#
_symmetry.space_group_name_H-M   'P 1'
#
loop_
_entity.id
_entity.type
_entity.pdbx_description
1 polymer ?
#
loop_
_entity_poly.entity_id
_entity_poly.type
_entity_poly.pdbx_seq_one_letter_code
_entity_poly.pdbx_strand_id
1 'polypeptide(L)'
;MNLEKSSRLFSHILGIVLVCALLGATTSCISLQKQPVGSTISTQMLSTKDLVRTADQAWFKKDYVASELYYTRLIERADIPKNVTLVALERLSISSYKSGHYHEAEARLAEWKDLSPEALNSDIWQKYYFDSLLATKKFTQLSAHLTQTMENTNLPWDIRSEAGKNLSTLDQSEDSMAALERLYSIAPNDDDRKDLERWFIAGLSDKSVQVLEKNSSFISAKNNLKFPYELILFEKAARQSSAKEYWPMAWRTMSTVVQRGQIVDKPGFNKIIADLEAKYGIPRVGIALVLPISGRFQDYGWKIIRGAGAAQWELTKAGLDVDVQVINTEDANWIERVQNLPPWYTVLGGPINVKAFKELEQAETYTEKVTFSFLAKLGSLEEGRQAWRFFSSPEDQIRSSLDLAINDMGIKNFAILYPQEKFGRQMSQIFWDMAKDRGAKITGMESYPPNDFPKWGKVVGKLVRAPQKQAENRADGLGEDAPLAETDFGAVFIPDTWHQAQLLIPHFFFHEADTLLFLGPELWSQALNSARDVEAQNLKLTIAPGAWWSASDGAGRLKEVMSREGLGKPDFWVALGYDFIKFSSKLGTFSPGWTPELVNERIAEAQHIDFSLAPISWTADGKAHQKLFLFRPEKNGKTKIDASTVKKTLANAKTKRSRRVEAWNKNQEELEKANSAKAESEQ
;
A
#
# COMPACT_ATOMS: atom_id res chain seq x y z
N MET A 1 10.40 -52.47 11.87
CA MET A 1 11.78 -53.00 11.87
C MET A 1 12.74 -51.81 11.80
N ASN A 2 13.46 -51.57 12.90
CA ASN A 2 14.54 -50.58 13.08
C ASN A 2 14.26 -49.08 12.89
N LEU A 3 13.45 -48.51 13.78
CA LEU A 3 13.53 -47.09 14.18
C LEU A 3 14.06 -46.91 15.62
N GLU A 4 14.50 -47.99 16.28
CA GLU A 4 15.17 -47.96 17.60
C GLU A 4 16.70 -47.92 17.54
N LYS A 5 17.29 -47.80 16.34
CA LYS A 5 18.76 -47.81 16.16
C LYS A 5 19.40 -46.47 15.78
N SER A 6 18.64 -45.38 15.57
CA SER A 6 19.25 -44.04 15.39
C SER A 6 19.24 -43.15 16.63
N SER A 7 18.51 -43.52 17.69
CA SER A 7 18.53 -42.79 18.98
C SER A 7 19.65 -43.24 19.94
N ARG A 8 20.50 -44.20 19.53
CA ARG A 8 21.64 -44.69 20.32
C ARG A 8 23.02 -44.29 19.78
N LEU A 9 23.10 -43.42 18.77
CA LEU A 9 24.39 -42.90 18.27
C LEU A 9 24.68 -41.44 18.62
N PHE A 10 23.76 -40.72 19.26
CA PHE A 10 23.98 -39.32 19.66
C PHE A 10 24.26 -39.10 21.16
N SER A 11 24.33 -40.19 21.93
CA SER A 11 24.61 -40.17 23.38
C SER A 11 26.00 -40.71 23.74
N HIS A 12 26.91 -40.90 22.77
CA HIS A 12 28.26 -41.41 23.00
C HIS A 12 29.42 -40.57 22.41
N ILE A 13 29.17 -39.30 22.07
CA ILE A 13 30.26 -38.30 21.83
C ILE A 13 30.30 -37.21 22.92
N LEU A 14 29.41 -37.28 23.91
CA LEU A 14 29.40 -36.41 25.08
C LEU A 14 29.61 -37.24 26.36
N GLY A 15 30.75 -37.94 26.46
CA GLY A 15 31.03 -38.83 27.59
C GLY A 15 32.46 -39.37 27.68
N ILE A 16 33.42 -38.80 26.93
CA ILE A 16 34.86 -39.20 26.98
C ILE A 16 35.76 -37.95 26.93
N VAL A 17 35.44 -36.95 27.76
CA VAL A 17 36.40 -35.90 28.21
C VAL A 17 36.26 -35.63 29.72
N LEU A 18 35.15 -36.03 30.36
CA LEU A 18 35.07 -36.19 31.80
C LEU A 18 35.21 -37.68 32.14
N VAL A 19 36.26 -38.05 32.91
CA VAL A 19 36.43 -39.24 33.78
C VAL A 19 37.86 -39.85 33.74
N CYS A 20 38.77 -39.46 32.84
CA CYS A 20 40.20 -39.83 32.95
C CYS A 20 41.10 -38.76 33.61
N ALA A 21 40.61 -38.12 34.67
CA ALA A 21 41.44 -37.28 35.54
C ALA A 21 41.04 -37.37 37.02
N LEU A 22 40.52 -38.52 37.46
CA LEU A 22 40.25 -38.82 38.87
C LEU A 22 40.67 -40.26 39.15
N LEU A 23 41.96 -40.42 39.46
CA LEU A 23 42.54 -41.37 40.43
C LEU A 23 44.08 -41.33 40.24
N GLY A 24 44.71 -40.34 40.87
CA GLY A 24 46.16 -40.17 40.75
C GLY A 24 46.71 -38.88 41.34
N ALA A 25 46.17 -38.37 42.45
CA ALA A 25 46.90 -37.49 43.35
C ALA A 25 46.21 -37.49 44.70
N THR A 26 46.85 -38.16 45.66
CA THR A 26 46.66 -37.95 47.08
C THR A 26 46.80 -36.45 47.35
N THR A 27 45.68 -35.77 47.59
CA THR A 27 45.69 -34.47 48.25
C THR A 27 46.14 -34.70 49.68
N SER A 28 47.45 -34.66 49.85
CA SER A 28 48.06 -34.17 51.07
C SER A 28 47.26 -32.96 51.53
N CYS A 29 46.88 -32.96 52.81
CA CYS A 29 46.51 -31.76 53.53
C CYS A 29 47.69 -30.79 53.48
N ILE A 30 47.84 -30.06 52.37
CA ILE A 30 48.55 -28.81 52.36
C ILE A 30 47.47 -27.81 52.77
N SER A 31 47.38 -27.65 54.08
CA SER A 31 47.10 -26.36 54.68
C SER A 31 47.62 -25.28 53.72
N LEU A 32 46.72 -24.56 53.04
CA LEU A 32 46.99 -23.20 52.62
C LEU A 32 47.17 -22.41 53.91
N GLN A 33 48.34 -22.63 54.50
CA GLN A 33 49.02 -21.71 55.38
C GLN A 33 48.86 -20.39 54.65
N LYS A 34 48.13 -19.46 55.27
CA LYS A 34 48.33 -18.03 55.07
C LYS A 34 49.83 -17.88 54.85
N GLN A 35 50.25 -17.60 53.61
CA GLN A 35 51.59 -17.07 53.42
C GLN A 35 51.64 -15.87 54.35
N PRO A 36 52.58 -15.84 55.32
CA PRO A 36 52.68 -14.70 56.20
C PRO A 36 52.91 -13.50 55.30
N VAL A 37 52.04 -12.49 55.44
CA VAL A 37 52.24 -11.17 54.86
C VAL A 37 53.68 -10.79 55.15
N GLY A 38 54.52 -10.81 54.12
CA GLY A 38 55.92 -10.47 54.24
C GLY A 38 56.03 -9.08 54.84
N SER A 39 56.58 -9.02 56.06
CA SER A 39 56.81 -7.80 56.84
C SER A 39 55.75 -6.72 56.65
N THR A 40 54.65 -6.78 57.40
CA THR A 40 53.88 -5.57 57.69
C THR A 40 54.80 -4.57 58.37
N ILE A 41 55.42 -3.69 57.60
CA ILE A 41 55.60 -2.33 58.10
C ILE A 41 54.18 -1.92 58.48
N SER A 42 53.93 -1.67 59.77
CA SER A 42 52.63 -1.17 60.19
C SER A 42 52.33 0.03 59.28
N THR A 43 51.25 -0.03 58.49
CA THR A 43 50.90 1.04 57.55
C THR A 43 50.82 2.40 58.23
N GLN A 44 50.60 2.40 59.56
CA GLN A 44 50.64 3.56 60.43
C GLN A 44 52.05 4.19 60.59
N MET A 45 53.12 3.41 60.49
CA MET A 45 54.52 3.83 60.63
C MET A 45 55.15 4.36 59.32
N LEU A 46 54.52 4.13 58.17
CA LEU A 46 54.99 4.68 56.89
C LEU A 46 54.70 6.18 56.82
N SER A 47 55.71 6.95 56.38
CA SER A 47 55.50 8.36 56.00
C SER A 47 54.50 8.44 54.85
N THR A 48 53.79 9.55 54.71
CA THR A 48 52.83 9.77 53.60
C THR A 48 53.49 9.55 52.23
N LYS A 49 54.76 9.96 52.08
CA LYS A 49 55.55 9.73 50.86
C LYS A 49 55.85 8.25 50.59
N ASP A 50 56.19 7.49 51.63
CA ASP A 50 56.43 6.05 51.49
C ASP A 50 55.14 5.28 51.23
N LEU A 51 54.03 5.73 51.81
CA LEU A 51 52.72 5.14 51.62
C LEU A 51 52.24 5.33 50.16
N VAL A 52 52.41 6.53 49.59
CA VAL A 52 52.20 6.78 48.14
C VAL A 52 53.02 5.81 47.30
N ARG A 53 54.33 5.73 47.53
CA ARG A 53 55.21 4.84 46.76
C ARG A 53 54.80 3.38 46.86
N THR A 54 54.39 2.92 48.04
CA THR A 54 54.00 1.53 48.29
C THR A 54 52.65 1.21 47.64
N ALA A 55 51.68 2.13 47.74
CA ALA A 55 50.38 2.01 47.06
C ALA A 55 50.55 1.96 45.53
N ASP A 56 51.38 2.83 44.97
CA ASP A 56 51.72 2.87 43.55
C ASP A 56 52.36 1.56 43.10
N GLN A 57 53.31 1.02 43.86
CA GLN A 57 53.93 -0.27 43.53
C GLN A 57 52.93 -1.43 43.52
N ALA A 58 52.01 -1.48 44.48
CA ALA A 58 50.96 -2.51 44.52
C ALA A 58 50.02 -2.38 43.32
N TRP A 59 49.59 -1.15 43.01
CA TRP A 59 48.78 -0.82 41.84
C TRP A 59 49.44 -1.27 40.53
N PHE A 60 50.69 -0.89 40.29
CA PHE A 60 51.40 -1.25 39.06
C PHE A 60 51.67 -2.76 38.94
N LYS A 61 51.77 -3.47 40.07
CA LYS A 61 51.84 -4.93 40.10
C LYS A 61 50.47 -5.62 39.90
N LYS A 62 49.37 -4.85 39.82
CA LYS A 62 47.99 -5.35 39.77
C LYS A 62 47.60 -6.18 41.00
N ASP A 63 48.26 -5.94 42.13
CA ASP A 63 47.86 -6.49 43.42
C ASP A 63 46.79 -5.57 44.02
N TYR A 64 45.55 -5.75 43.55
CA TYR A 64 44.45 -4.84 43.88
C TYR A 64 44.04 -4.89 45.36
N VAL A 65 44.24 -6.03 46.03
CA VAL A 65 43.95 -6.17 47.46
C VAL A 65 44.95 -5.35 48.29
N ALA A 66 46.25 -5.47 47.98
CA ALA A 66 47.27 -4.65 48.65
C ALA A 66 47.14 -3.17 48.26
N SER A 67 46.85 -2.88 46.99
CA SER A 67 46.64 -1.53 46.48
C SER A 67 45.48 -0.83 47.21
N GLU A 68 44.33 -1.49 47.32
CA GLU A 68 43.18 -1.00 48.07
C GLU A 68 43.56 -0.70 49.52
N LEU A 69 44.21 -1.66 50.21
CA LEU A 69 44.65 -1.45 51.58
C LEU A 69 45.51 -0.20 51.73
N TYR A 70 46.54 -0.02 50.89
CA TYR A 70 47.45 1.11 51.01
C TYR A 70 46.81 2.44 50.60
N TYR A 71 45.96 2.48 49.57
CA TYR A 71 45.25 3.71 49.19
C TYR A 71 44.17 4.12 50.18
N THR A 72 43.45 3.16 50.79
CA THR A 72 42.50 3.46 51.89
C THR A 72 43.23 4.15 53.03
N ARG A 73 44.39 3.61 53.44
CA ARG A 73 45.23 4.24 54.48
C ARG A 73 45.79 5.58 54.05
N LEU A 74 46.04 5.79 52.77
CA LEU A 74 46.56 7.04 52.24
C LEU A 74 45.51 8.15 52.27
N ILE A 75 44.26 7.86 51.90
CA ILE A 75 43.15 8.83 51.94
C ILE A 75 42.77 9.21 53.37
N GLU A 76 43.01 8.34 54.36
CA GLU A 76 42.85 8.65 55.79
C GLU A 76 43.89 9.66 56.33
N ARG A 77 44.97 9.98 55.60
CA ARG A 77 46.02 10.89 56.05
C ARG A 77 45.58 12.36 55.94
N ALA A 78 45.70 13.10 57.04
CA ALA A 78 45.39 14.54 57.07
C ALA A 78 46.39 15.41 56.29
N ASP A 79 47.62 14.91 56.09
CA ASP A 79 48.72 15.61 55.41
C ASP A 79 48.85 15.25 53.92
N ILE A 80 47.87 14.55 53.33
CA ILE A 80 47.90 14.16 51.92
C ILE A 80 47.78 15.40 50.99
N PRO A 81 48.69 15.60 50.02
CA PRO A 81 48.55 16.65 49.04
C PRO A 81 47.33 16.43 48.12
N LYS A 82 46.58 17.50 47.80
CA LYS A 82 45.36 17.42 46.96
C LYS A 82 45.56 16.73 45.61
N ASN A 83 46.70 16.96 44.96
CA ASN A 83 47.04 16.32 43.67
C ASN A 83 47.23 14.81 43.80
N VAL A 84 47.64 14.34 44.98
CA VAL A 84 47.76 12.90 45.29
C VAL A 84 46.40 12.32 45.64
N THR A 85 45.53 13.06 46.32
CA THR A 85 44.18 12.60 46.70
C THR A 85 43.34 12.18 45.49
N LEU A 86 43.35 12.95 44.39
CA LEU A 86 42.59 12.61 43.19
C LEU A 86 43.05 11.28 42.58
N VAL A 87 44.36 11.11 42.40
CA VAL A 87 44.95 9.87 41.85
C VAL A 87 44.72 8.70 42.80
N ALA A 88 44.77 8.93 44.11
CA ALA A 88 44.48 7.92 45.12
C ALA A 88 43.02 7.48 45.09
N LEU A 89 42.06 8.40 44.94
CA LEU A 89 40.63 8.09 44.86
C LEU A 89 40.28 7.30 43.59
N GLU A 90 40.84 7.70 42.45
CA GLU A 90 40.72 6.95 41.19
C GLU A 90 41.21 5.51 41.38
N ARG A 91 42.47 5.33 41.78
CA ARG A 91 43.08 4.01 41.92
C ARG A 91 42.44 3.18 43.01
N LEU A 92 42.01 3.80 44.11
CA LEU A 92 41.30 3.11 45.19
C LEU A 92 39.97 2.57 44.67
N SER A 93 39.17 3.39 43.99
CA SER A 93 37.86 2.95 43.49
C SER A 93 37.97 1.73 42.57
N ILE A 94 38.98 1.73 41.69
CA ILE A 94 39.26 0.63 40.79
C ILE A 94 39.78 -0.59 41.56
N SER A 95 40.68 -0.38 42.52
CA SER A 95 41.22 -1.46 43.35
C SER A 95 40.10 -2.14 44.14
N SER A 96 39.23 -1.37 44.80
CA SER A 96 38.06 -1.86 45.52
C SER A 96 37.12 -2.66 44.61
N TYR A 97 36.84 -2.18 43.40
CA TYR A 97 36.04 -2.94 42.44
C TYR A 97 36.71 -4.28 42.08
N LYS A 98 38.01 -4.25 41.75
CA LYS A 98 38.77 -5.45 41.37
C LYS A 98 38.96 -6.44 42.51
N SER A 99 38.93 -5.98 43.76
CA SER A 99 38.92 -6.81 44.97
C SER A 99 37.53 -7.38 45.30
N GLY A 100 36.46 -6.98 44.59
CA GLY A 100 35.09 -7.42 44.85
C GLY A 100 34.33 -6.58 45.89
N HIS A 101 34.91 -5.46 46.34
CA HIS A 101 34.28 -4.54 47.29
C HIS A 101 33.47 -3.45 46.55
N TYR A 102 32.37 -3.83 45.91
CA TYR A 102 31.61 -2.94 45.02
C TYR A 102 30.98 -1.72 45.68
N HIS A 103 30.51 -1.84 46.93
CA HIS A 103 29.97 -0.70 47.69
C HIS A 103 31.06 0.32 48.04
N GLU A 104 32.26 -0.17 48.34
CA GLU A 104 33.42 0.68 48.58
C GLU A 104 33.81 1.40 47.29
N ALA A 105 33.88 0.68 46.17
CA ALA A 105 34.17 1.26 44.86
C ALA A 105 33.18 2.39 44.50
N GLU A 106 31.88 2.16 44.68
CA GLU A 106 30.83 3.16 44.47
C GLU A 106 31.03 4.40 45.35
N ALA A 107 31.30 4.21 46.65
CA ALA A 107 31.53 5.31 47.59
C ALA A 107 32.76 6.15 47.18
N ARG A 108 33.85 5.51 46.75
CA ARG A 108 35.07 6.20 46.32
C ARG A 108 34.92 6.91 44.97
N LEU A 109 34.11 6.36 44.07
CA LEU A 109 33.73 7.06 42.82
C LEU A 109 32.90 8.31 43.11
N ALA A 110 31.97 8.25 44.08
CA ALA A 110 31.20 9.41 44.49
C ALA A 110 32.12 10.48 45.11
N GLU A 111 33.04 10.08 45.99
CA GLU A 111 34.03 10.97 46.60
C GLU A 111 34.96 11.61 45.55
N TRP A 112 35.41 10.84 44.55
CA TRP A 112 36.19 11.37 43.42
C TRP A 112 35.40 12.44 42.63
N LYS A 113 34.14 12.13 42.28
CA LYS A 113 33.26 13.05 41.56
C LYS A 113 32.97 14.33 42.35
N ASP A 114 32.79 14.22 43.66
CA ASP A 114 32.54 15.37 44.53
C ASP A 114 33.79 16.26 44.68
N LEU A 115 34.99 15.66 44.64
CA LEU A 115 36.26 16.40 44.69
C LEU A 115 36.63 17.06 43.35
N SER A 116 36.28 16.43 42.22
CA SER A 116 36.49 16.94 40.87
C SER A 116 35.31 16.54 39.97
N PRO A 117 34.37 17.45 39.68
CA PRO A 117 33.24 17.18 38.79
C PRO A 117 33.66 16.71 37.39
N GLU A 118 34.87 17.05 36.95
CA GLU A 118 35.48 16.59 35.70
C GLU A 118 35.66 15.06 35.65
N ALA A 119 35.59 14.36 36.79
CA ALA A 119 35.60 12.90 36.84
C ALA A 119 34.48 12.28 35.98
N LEU A 120 33.36 12.97 35.78
CA LEU A 120 32.27 12.50 34.91
C LEU A 120 32.67 12.42 33.42
N ASN A 121 33.74 13.13 33.01
CA ASN A 121 34.31 13.06 31.66
C ASN A 121 35.31 11.89 31.51
N SER A 122 35.52 11.09 32.56
CA SER A 122 36.44 9.96 32.54
C SER A 122 35.72 8.66 32.19
N ASP A 123 36.13 8.01 31.10
CA ASP A 123 35.64 6.67 30.72
C ASP A 123 35.87 5.65 31.84
N ILE A 124 36.97 5.82 32.61
CA ILE A 124 37.29 4.98 33.76
C ILE A 124 36.22 5.15 34.83
N TRP A 125 35.88 6.39 35.18
CA TRP A 125 34.85 6.65 36.19
C TRP A 125 33.50 6.07 35.75
N GLN A 126 33.09 6.34 34.51
CA GLN A 126 31.80 5.87 33.96
C GLN A 126 31.71 4.34 33.98
N LYS A 127 32.78 3.66 33.53
CA LYS A 127 32.87 2.20 33.53
C LYS A 127 32.71 1.61 34.92
N TYR A 128 33.53 2.04 35.88
CA TYR A 128 33.53 1.44 37.22
C TYR A 128 32.28 1.81 38.01
N TYR A 129 31.64 2.95 37.74
CA TYR A 129 30.34 3.29 38.33
C TYR A 129 29.22 2.42 37.78
N PHE A 130 29.15 2.27 36.45
CA PHE A 130 28.23 1.32 35.79
C PHE A 130 28.41 -0.11 36.34
N ASP A 131 29.64 -0.61 36.33
CA ASP A 131 29.99 -1.96 36.76
C ASP A 131 29.63 -2.20 38.25
N SER A 132 29.88 -1.22 39.13
CA SER A 132 29.58 -1.32 40.56
C SER A 132 28.08 -1.32 40.84
N LEU A 133 27.30 -0.47 40.16
CA LEU A 133 25.84 -0.44 40.28
C LEU A 133 25.20 -1.72 39.72
N LEU A 134 25.76 -2.26 38.64
CA LEU A 134 25.33 -3.53 38.06
C LEU A 134 25.60 -4.69 39.03
N ALA A 135 26.81 -4.77 39.59
CA ALA A 135 27.20 -5.82 40.54
C ALA A 135 26.36 -5.79 41.83
N THR A 136 25.97 -4.60 42.28
CA THR A 136 25.10 -4.39 43.46
C THR A 136 23.61 -4.42 43.14
N LYS A 137 23.23 -4.67 41.88
CA LYS A 137 21.83 -4.79 41.39
C LYS A 137 20.97 -3.53 41.63
N LYS A 138 21.59 -2.34 41.61
CA LYS A 138 20.92 -1.04 41.79
C LYS A 138 20.33 -0.51 40.47
N PHE A 139 19.48 -1.30 39.79
CA PHE A 139 19.01 -1.02 38.41
C PHE A 139 18.30 0.33 38.23
N THR A 140 17.50 0.78 39.21
CA THR A 140 16.83 2.08 39.13
C THR A 140 17.82 3.24 39.11
N GLN A 141 18.85 3.18 39.96
CA GLN A 141 19.91 4.19 40.00
C GLN A 141 20.76 4.12 38.73
N LEU A 142 21.04 2.91 38.24
CA LEU A 142 21.79 2.70 37.01
C LEU A 142 21.07 3.29 35.79
N SER A 143 19.77 3.01 35.63
CA SER A 143 18.96 3.54 34.53
C SER A 143 18.89 5.07 34.57
N ALA A 144 18.68 5.65 35.75
CA ALA A 144 18.68 7.09 35.94
C ALA A 144 20.04 7.72 35.56
N HIS A 145 21.15 7.13 36.03
CA HIS A 145 22.50 7.59 35.70
C HIS A 145 22.78 7.54 34.20
N LEU A 146 22.45 6.43 33.54
CA LEU A 146 22.69 6.26 32.11
C LEU A 146 21.84 7.23 31.27
N THR A 147 20.58 7.43 31.65
CA THR A 147 19.69 8.40 31.00
C THR A 147 20.24 9.83 31.13
N GLN A 148 20.63 10.23 32.34
CA GLN A 148 21.21 11.55 32.58
C GLN A 148 22.53 11.74 31.82
N THR A 149 23.37 10.71 31.77
CA THR A 149 24.66 10.73 31.07
C THR A 149 24.46 10.86 29.57
N MET A 150 23.53 10.09 28.97
CA MET A 150 23.19 10.14 27.55
C MET A 150 22.71 11.54 27.11
N GLU A 151 21.85 12.17 27.91
CA GLU A 151 21.24 13.48 27.61
C GLU A 151 22.15 14.68 27.90
N ASN A 152 23.24 14.50 28.67
CA ASN A 152 24.10 15.61 29.08
C ASN A 152 25.01 16.09 27.94
N THR A 153 24.63 17.20 27.30
CA THR A 153 25.37 17.79 26.17
C THR A 153 26.77 18.30 26.51
N ASN A 154 27.13 18.41 27.79
CA ASN A 154 28.46 18.81 28.22
C ASN A 154 29.47 17.65 28.22
N LEU A 155 29.00 16.41 28.09
CA LEU A 155 29.87 15.23 28.04
C LEU A 155 30.29 14.93 26.59
N PRO A 156 31.50 14.37 26.38
CA PRO A 156 31.91 13.81 25.10
C PRO A 156 30.89 12.81 24.55
N TRP A 157 30.74 12.79 23.23
CA TRP A 157 29.77 11.90 22.58
C TRP A 157 30.02 10.42 22.86
N ASP A 158 31.28 9.98 22.94
CA ASP A 158 31.61 8.57 23.21
C ASP A 158 31.01 8.09 24.54
N ILE A 159 31.11 8.91 25.59
CA ILE A 159 30.51 8.63 26.92
C ILE A 159 28.98 8.59 26.82
N ARG A 160 28.38 9.56 26.12
CA ARG A 160 26.92 9.64 25.93
C ARG A 160 26.39 8.44 25.14
N SER A 161 27.11 8.06 24.09
CA SER A 161 26.82 6.94 23.21
C SER A 161 26.90 5.62 23.97
N GLU A 162 27.96 5.41 24.74
CA GLU A 162 28.11 4.23 25.59
C GLU A 162 27.03 4.15 26.67
N ALA A 163 26.64 5.28 27.27
CA ALA A 163 25.55 5.32 28.23
C ALA A 163 24.20 4.89 27.61
N GLY A 164 23.86 5.40 26.43
CA GLY A 164 22.64 5.02 25.72
C GLY A 164 22.65 3.55 25.25
N LYS A 165 23.80 3.06 24.78
CA LYS A 165 23.99 1.64 24.43
C LYS A 165 23.78 0.76 25.66
N ASN A 166 24.41 1.08 26.78
CA ASN A 166 24.25 0.34 28.04
C ASN A 166 22.80 0.37 28.53
N LEU A 167 22.14 1.53 28.46
CA LEU A 167 20.73 1.68 28.82
C LEU A 167 19.84 0.74 28.01
N SER A 168 20.09 0.62 26.70
CA SER A 168 19.33 -0.28 25.81
C SER A 168 19.55 -1.78 26.08
N THR A 169 20.54 -2.14 26.90
CA THR A 169 20.85 -3.54 27.23
C THR A 169 20.39 -3.96 28.63
N LEU A 170 19.92 -3.02 29.46
CA LEU A 170 19.48 -3.30 30.83
C LEU A 170 18.26 -4.22 30.88
N ASP A 171 17.33 -4.02 29.96
CA ASP A 171 16.17 -4.88 29.75
C ASP A 171 15.94 -5.10 28.24
N GLN A 172 15.12 -6.09 27.89
CA GLN A 172 14.66 -6.30 26.50
C GLN A 172 13.19 -5.91 26.42
N SER A 173 12.92 -4.62 26.60
CA SER A 173 11.58 -4.04 26.71
C SER A 173 11.36 -2.98 25.63
N GLU A 174 10.16 -2.39 25.64
CA GLU A 174 9.84 -1.24 24.79
C GLU A 174 10.69 0.00 25.16
N ASP A 175 11.03 0.15 26.45
CA ASP A 175 11.84 1.26 26.94
C ASP A 175 13.28 1.21 26.38
N SER A 176 13.83 0.01 26.19
CA SER A 176 15.15 -0.17 25.58
C SER A 176 15.16 0.24 24.10
N MET A 177 14.06 0.01 23.37
CA MET A 177 13.91 0.48 21.99
C MET A 177 13.72 2.00 21.93
N ALA A 178 12.95 2.57 22.86
CA ALA A 178 12.77 4.02 22.98
C ALA A 178 14.09 4.74 23.32
N ALA A 179 14.93 4.14 24.18
CA ALA A 179 16.25 4.65 24.49
C ALA A 179 17.16 4.68 23.24
N LEU A 180 17.09 3.67 22.38
CA LEU A 180 17.81 3.63 21.11
C LEU A 180 17.33 4.69 20.12
N GLU A 181 16.00 4.82 19.94
CA GLU A 181 15.43 5.88 19.10
C GLU A 181 15.88 7.26 19.60
N ARG A 182 15.85 7.47 20.93
CA ARG A 182 16.31 8.70 21.55
C ARG A 182 17.79 8.96 21.31
N LEU A 183 18.65 7.95 21.57
CA LEU A 183 20.10 8.06 21.36
C LEU A 183 20.44 8.45 19.92
N TYR A 184 19.78 7.83 18.95
CA TYR A 184 19.96 8.13 17.53
C TYR A 184 19.50 9.56 17.17
N SER A 185 18.40 10.02 17.78
CA SER A 185 17.89 11.38 17.56
C SER A 185 18.82 12.49 18.06
N ILE A 186 19.56 12.23 19.14
CA ILE A 186 20.48 13.20 19.78
C ILE A 186 21.92 13.06 19.29
N ALA A 187 22.20 12.15 18.35
CA ALA A 187 23.52 11.97 17.75
C ALA A 187 23.99 13.30 17.09
N PRO A 188 25.21 13.77 17.39
CA PRO A 188 25.68 15.08 16.94
C PRO A 188 25.77 15.23 15.43
N ASN A 189 26.14 14.17 14.72
CA ASN A 189 26.32 14.19 13.27
C ASN A 189 25.98 12.82 12.64
N ASP A 190 26.06 12.77 11.32
CA ASP A 190 25.75 11.59 10.52
C ASP A 190 26.77 10.46 10.72
N ASP A 191 28.04 10.74 11.03
CA ASP A 191 29.03 9.69 11.27
C ASP A 191 28.74 8.95 12.59
N ASP A 192 28.32 9.69 13.62
CA ASP A 192 27.87 9.12 14.89
C ASP A 192 26.64 8.22 14.71
N ARG A 193 25.70 8.62 13.83
CA ARG A 193 24.53 7.80 13.48
C ARG A 193 24.93 6.52 12.76
N LYS A 194 25.86 6.59 11.81
CA LYS A 194 26.38 5.39 11.11
C LYS A 194 27.03 4.43 12.11
N ASP A 195 27.76 4.93 13.10
CA ASP A 195 28.37 4.09 14.12
C ASP A 195 27.33 3.39 15.00
N LEU A 196 26.23 4.07 15.33
CA LEU A 196 25.08 3.45 16.01
C LEU A 196 24.40 2.37 15.14
N GLU A 197 24.18 2.66 13.85
CA GLU A 197 23.58 1.70 12.90
C GLU A 197 24.44 0.42 12.78
N ARG A 198 25.76 0.59 12.61
CA ARG A 198 26.72 -0.51 12.49
C ARG A 198 26.83 -1.31 13.77
N TRP A 199 26.89 -0.63 14.92
CA TRP A 199 26.91 -1.29 16.22
C TRP A 199 25.64 -2.12 16.43
N PHE A 200 24.47 -1.54 16.14
CA PHE A 200 23.20 -2.20 16.37
C PHE A 200 23.01 -3.40 15.44
N ILE A 201 23.27 -3.26 14.14
CA ILE A 201 23.13 -4.37 13.18
C ILE A 201 24.10 -5.52 13.49
N ALA A 202 25.36 -5.22 13.85
CA ALA A 202 26.32 -6.24 14.27
C ALA A 202 25.83 -6.97 15.53
N GLY A 203 25.28 -6.24 16.50
CA GLY A 203 24.68 -6.82 17.69
C GLY A 203 23.45 -7.69 17.41
N LEU A 204 22.70 -7.41 16.34
CA LEU A 204 21.58 -8.24 15.89
C LEU A 204 22.06 -9.52 15.20
N SER A 205 23.12 -9.47 14.39
CA SER A 205 23.66 -10.64 13.67
C SER A 205 23.98 -11.82 14.59
N ASP A 206 24.42 -11.56 15.82
CA ASP A 206 24.73 -12.58 16.82
C ASP A 206 23.51 -13.13 17.59
N LYS A 207 22.32 -12.52 17.45
CA LYS A 207 21.10 -12.94 18.16
C LYS A 207 20.43 -14.15 17.50
N SER A 208 19.74 -14.96 18.30
CA SER A 208 18.91 -16.05 17.78
C SER A 208 17.66 -15.52 17.06
N VAL A 209 17.08 -16.34 16.18
CA VAL A 209 15.82 -16.03 15.47
C VAL A 209 14.68 -15.70 16.44
N GLN A 210 14.62 -16.39 17.58
CA GLN A 210 13.59 -16.17 18.61
C GLN A 210 13.68 -14.76 19.23
N VAL A 211 14.90 -14.25 19.43
CA VAL A 211 15.12 -12.89 19.94
C VAL A 211 14.72 -11.85 18.89
N LEU A 212 15.02 -12.09 17.61
CA LEU A 212 14.56 -11.21 16.52
C LEU A 212 13.03 -11.17 16.39
N GLU A 213 12.35 -12.30 16.56
CA GLU A 213 10.89 -12.33 16.54
C GLU A 213 10.28 -11.57 17.73
N LYS A 214 10.86 -11.71 18.93
CA LYS A 214 10.46 -10.91 20.09
C LYS A 214 10.65 -9.42 19.81
N ASN A 215 11.79 -9.01 19.27
CA ASN A 215 12.06 -7.61 18.94
C ASN A 215 11.12 -7.08 17.84
N SER A 216 10.72 -7.95 16.91
CA SER A 216 9.77 -7.60 15.85
C SER A 216 8.36 -7.29 16.38
N SER A 217 8.00 -7.79 17.58
CA SER A 217 6.70 -7.50 18.20
C SER A 217 6.49 -6.03 18.59
N PHE A 218 7.58 -5.25 18.71
CA PHE A 218 7.53 -3.81 18.99
C PHE A 218 7.38 -2.95 17.72
N ILE A 219 7.32 -3.57 16.55
CA ILE A 219 7.22 -2.88 15.27
C ILE A 219 5.75 -2.64 14.92
N SER A 220 5.43 -1.40 14.59
CA SER A 220 4.12 -0.92 14.18
C SER A 220 4.21 -0.14 12.87
N ALA A 221 3.07 0.13 12.24
CA ALA A 221 3.02 0.96 11.04
C ALA A 221 3.55 2.39 11.24
N LYS A 222 3.69 2.86 12.49
CA LYS A 222 4.17 4.22 12.81
C LYS A 222 5.68 4.32 12.98
N ASN A 223 6.35 3.22 13.32
CA ASN A 223 7.79 3.21 13.66
C ASN A 223 8.64 2.31 12.76
N ASN A 224 8.02 1.54 11.85
CA ASN A 224 8.70 0.59 10.96
C ASN A 224 9.82 1.17 10.06
N LEU A 225 9.86 2.49 9.85
CA LEU A 225 10.88 3.19 9.05
C LEU A 225 11.71 4.17 9.89
N LYS A 226 11.91 3.83 11.16
CA LYS A 226 12.75 4.59 12.10
C LYS A 226 13.74 3.68 12.80
N PHE A 227 14.88 4.23 13.19
CA PHE A 227 15.81 3.55 14.07
C PHE A 227 15.20 3.33 15.47
N PRO A 228 15.36 2.16 16.11
CA PRO A 228 16.10 0.96 15.65
C PRO A 228 15.24 -0.06 14.86
N TYR A 229 13.93 0.16 14.77
CA TYR A 229 12.96 -0.79 14.21
C TYR A 229 13.21 -1.16 12.75
N GLU A 230 13.61 -0.18 11.94
CA GLU A 230 13.92 -0.40 10.52
C GLU A 230 15.09 -1.37 10.32
N LEU A 231 16.09 -1.35 11.22
CA LEU A 231 17.22 -2.28 11.17
C LEU A 231 16.86 -3.70 11.65
N ILE A 232 15.88 -3.83 12.54
CA ILE A 232 15.31 -5.14 12.90
C ILE A 232 14.59 -5.74 11.68
N LEU A 233 13.80 -4.94 10.95
CA LEU A 233 13.18 -5.39 9.69
C LEU A 233 14.22 -5.79 8.65
N PHE A 234 15.27 -4.98 8.51
CA PHE A 234 16.36 -5.25 7.57
C PHE A 234 17.02 -6.60 7.88
N GLU A 235 17.45 -6.81 9.13
CA GLU A 235 18.12 -8.06 9.54
C GLU A 235 17.20 -9.27 9.38
N LYS A 236 15.92 -9.15 9.76
CA LYS A 236 14.94 -10.23 9.59
C LYS A 236 14.79 -10.60 8.11
N ALA A 237 14.65 -9.61 7.23
CA ALA A 237 14.58 -9.82 5.79
C ALA A 237 15.87 -10.43 5.23
N ALA A 238 17.04 -9.96 5.68
CA ALA A 238 18.34 -10.48 5.27
C ALA A 238 18.49 -11.97 5.62
N ARG A 239 18.03 -12.41 6.79
CA ARG A 239 18.04 -13.85 7.16
C ARG A 239 17.06 -14.68 6.33
N GLN A 240 15.87 -14.14 6.08
CA GLN A 240 14.87 -14.80 5.24
C GLN A 240 15.33 -14.98 3.79
N SER A 241 16.28 -14.15 3.30
CA SER A 241 16.83 -14.25 1.95
C SER A 241 17.50 -15.59 1.63
N SER A 242 17.95 -16.33 2.66
CA SER A 242 18.54 -17.67 2.51
C SER A 242 17.57 -18.69 1.89
N ALA A 243 16.27 -18.50 2.06
CA ALA A 243 15.24 -19.30 1.46
C ALA A 243 14.80 -18.66 0.14
N LYS A 244 15.10 -19.32 -0.98
CA LYS A 244 14.91 -18.79 -2.35
C LYS A 244 13.49 -18.28 -2.62
N GLU A 245 12.49 -18.89 -2.00
CA GLU A 245 11.08 -18.48 -2.08
C GLU A 245 10.82 -17.08 -1.48
N TYR A 246 11.52 -16.74 -0.39
CA TYR A 246 11.34 -15.47 0.31
C TYR A 246 12.24 -14.36 -0.22
N TRP A 247 13.18 -14.68 -1.12
CA TRP A 247 14.14 -13.72 -1.65
C TRP A 247 13.50 -12.45 -2.23
N PRO A 248 12.46 -12.50 -3.10
CA PRO A 248 11.84 -11.28 -3.64
C PRO A 248 11.24 -10.37 -2.57
N MET A 249 10.59 -10.94 -1.55
CA MET A 249 9.99 -10.19 -0.44
C MET A 249 11.07 -9.61 0.49
N ALA A 250 12.09 -10.40 0.81
CA ALA A 250 13.24 -9.98 1.59
C ALA A 250 13.96 -8.80 0.91
N TRP A 251 14.24 -8.93 -0.39
CA TRP A 251 14.87 -7.89 -1.20
C TRP A 251 14.06 -6.58 -1.19
N ARG A 252 12.74 -6.66 -1.39
CA ARG A 252 11.86 -5.49 -1.34
C ARG A 252 11.86 -4.82 0.04
N THR A 253 11.81 -5.61 1.11
CA THR A 253 11.83 -5.11 2.49
C THR A 253 13.13 -4.37 2.77
N MET A 254 14.27 -4.99 2.48
CA MET A 254 15.60 -4.38 2.64
C MET A 254 15.74 -3.10 1.81
N SER A 255 15.32 -3.13 0.54
CA SER A 255 15.38 -1.96 -0.35
C SER A 255 14.50 -0.82 0.15
N THR A 256 13.30 -1.12 0.64
CA THR A 256 12.37 -0.11 1.20
C THR A 256 12.98 0.56 2.43
N VAL A 257 13.59 -0.22 3.32
CA VAL A 257 14.27 0.29 4.51
C VAL A 257 15.42 1.23 4.12
N VAL A 258 16.29 0.83 3.18
CA VAL A 258 17.43 1.68 2.78
C VAL A 258 16.99 2.96 2.05
N GLN A 259 15.92 2.89 1.26
CA GLN A 259 15.45 4.04 0.47
C GLN A 259 14.61 5.03 1.27
N ARG A 260 13.67 4.53 2.07
CA ARG A 260 12.64 5.33 2.76
C ARG A 260 12.86 5.46 4.27
N GLY A 261 13.74 4.66 4.84
CA GLY A 261 14.12 4.72 6.24
C GLY A 261 14.97 5.94 6.60
N GLN A 262 15.25 6.09 7.90
CA GLN A 262 16.09 7.16 8.45
C GLN A 262 17.59 6.86 8.36
N ILE A 263 17.95 5.65 7.89
CA ILE A 263 19.32 5.15 7.76
C ILE A 263 20.23 6.12 7.01
N VAL A 264 21.38 6.39 7.63
CA VAL A 264 22.45 7.24 7.09
C VAL A 264 23.49 6.40 6.34
N ASP A 265 23.88 5.21 6.81
CA ASP A 265 24.89 4.34 6.17
C ASP A 265 24.36 3.56 4.95
N LYS A 266 23.66 4.26 4.04
CA LYS A 266 23.10 3.65 2.82
C LYS A 266 24.13 2.83 2.03
N PRO A 267 25.39 3.28 1.83
CA PRO A 267 26.38 2.48 1.10
C PRO A 267 26.68 1.13 1.75
N GLY A 268 26.77 1.06 3.08
CA GLY A 268 27.00 -0.19 3.82
C GLY A 268 25.86 -1.19 3.62
N PHE A 269 24.61 -0.75 3.80
CA PHE A 269 23.43 -1.62 3.63
C PHE A 269 23.19 -2.00 2.16
N ASN A 270 23.44 -1.10 1.21
CA ASN A 270 23.38 -1.42 -0.22
C ASN A 270 24.40 -2.48 -0.61
N LYS A 271 25.58 -2.52 0.03
CA LYS A 271 26.56 -3.58 -0.21
C LYS A 271 26.03 -4.95 0.23
N ILE A 272 25.35 -5.04 1.37
CA ILE A 272 24.72 -6.28 1.83
C ILE A 272 23.68 -6.75 0.82
N ILE A 273 22.83 -5.84 0.33
CA ILE A 273 21.84 -6.16 -0.71
C ILE A 273 22.54 -6.64 -1.98
N ALA A 274 23.59 -5.95 -2.44
CA ALA A 274 24.33 -6.32 -3.65
C ALA A 274 25.01 -7.71 -3.53
N ASP A 275 25.55 -8.06 -2.37
CA ASP A 275 26.13 -9.39 -2.14
C ASP A 275 25.04 -10.49 -2.20
N LEU A 276 23.85 -10.20 -1.69
CA LEU A 276 22.70 -11.10 -1.79
C LEU A 276 22.15 -11.17 -3.23
N GLU A 277 22.10 -10.06 -3.96
CA GLU A 277 21.76 -10.02 -5.38
C GLU A 277 22.75 -10.82 -6.23
N ALA A 278 24.05 -10.72 -5.95
CA ALA A 278 25.07 -11.52 -6.63
C ALA A 278 24.86 -13.03 -6.39
N LYS A 279 24.34 -13.40 -5.21
CA LYS A 279 24.10 -14.79 -4.83
C LYS A 279 22.77 -15.35 -5.35
N TYR A 280 21.71 -14.55 -5.33
CA TYR A 280 20.33 -15.00 -5.59
C TYR A 280 19.73 -14.41 -6.88
N GLY A 281 20.45 -13.52 -7.55
CA GLY A 281 19.97 -12.71 -8.67
C GLY A 281 19.14 -11.52 -8.20
N ILE A 282 19.00 -10.48 -9.01
CA ILE A 282 18.08 -9.36 -8.71
C ILE A 282 16.64 -9.86 -8.94
N PRO A 283 15.75 -9.81 -7.93
CA PRO A 283 14.39 -10.28 -8.09
C PRO A 283 13.60 -9.30 -8.97
N ARG A 284 13.57 -9.58 -10.27
CA ARG A 284 12.78 -8.85 -11.25
C ARG A 284 11.31 -9.22 -11.13
N VAL A 285 10.43 -8.22 -11.15
CA VAL A 285 9.01 -8.46 -11.37
C VAL A 285 8.80 -8.58 -12.87
N GLY A 286 8.63 -9.81 -13.36
CA GLY A 286 8.31 -10.06 -14.75
C GLY A 286 6.80 -9.95 -14.99
N ILE A 287 6.40 -9.03 -15.85
CA ILE A 287 5.02 -8.86 -16.31
C ILE A 287 4.99 -9.12 -17.81
N ALA A 288 4.06 -9.96 -18.25
CA ALA A 288 3.84 -10.18 -19.67
C ALA A 288 2.52 -9.55 -20.12
N LEU A 289 2.57 -8.79 -21.21
CA LEU A 289 1.41 -8.19 -21.87
C LEU A 289 1.11 -8.97 -23.15
N VAL A 290 -0.05 -9.61 -23.20
CA VAL A 290 -0.52 -10.35 -24.39
C VAL A 290 -1.50 -9.47 -25.15
N LEU A 291 -1.02 -8.82 -26.21
CA LEU A 291 -1.74 -7.76 -26.92
C LEU A 291 -1.69 -7.98 -28.44
N PRO A 292 -2.74 -7.62 -29.20
CA PRO A 292 -2.65 -7.55 -30.64
C PRO A 292 -1.86 -6.30 -31.01
N ILE A 293 -0.61 -6.46 -31.44
CA ILE A 293 0.25 -5.35 -31.90
C ILE A 293 0.42 -5.32 -33.42
N SER A 294 -0.33 -6.19 -34.09
CA SER A 294 -0.49 -6.23 -35.54
C SER A 294 -1.98 -6.51 -35.87
N GLY A 295 -2.32 -6.55 -37.16
CA GLY A 295 -3.70 -6.80 -37.59
C GLY A 295 -4.69 -5.68 -37.25
N ARG A 296 -5.98 -6.01 -37.23
CA ARG A 296 -7.09 -5.03 -37.15
C ARG A 296 -7.19 -4.27 -35.82
N PHE A 297 -6.56 -4.76 -34.76
CA PHE A 297 -6.66 -4.19 -33.41
C PHE A 297 -5.33 -3.62 -32.89
N GLN A 298 -4.32 -3.51 -33.76
CA GLN A 298 -2.97 -3.06 -33.38
C GLN A 298 -2.94 -1.70 -32.67
N ASP A 299 -3.79 -0.77 -33.08
CA ASP A 299 -3.82 0.58 -32.51
C ASP A 299 -4.13 0.57 -31.01
N TYR A 300 -4.95 -0.37 -30.54
CA TYR A 300 -5.26 -0.54 -29.13
C TYR A 300 -4.08 -1.15 -28.37
N GLY A 301 -3.43 -2.18 -28.93
CA GLY A 301 -2.24 -2.79 -28.35
C GLY A 301 -1.10 -1.80 -28.17
N TRP A 302 -0.78 -1.01 -29.21
CA TRP A 302 0.26 0.01 -29.14
C TRP A 302 -0.05 1.15 -28.16
N LYS A 303 -1.32 1.49 -27.94
CA LYS A 303 -1.71 2.44 -26.89
C LYS A 303 -1.44 1.89 -25.50
N ILE A 304 -1.82 0.64 -25.23
CA ILE A 304 -1.56 -0.03 -23.95
C ILE A 304 -0.04 -0.09 -23.70
N ILE A 305 0.76 -0.44 -24.71
CA ILE A 305 2.23 -0.51 -24.60
C ILE A 305 2.84 0.85 -24.25
N ARG A 306 2.36 1.94 -24.87
CA ARG A 306 2.82 3.29 -24.52
C ARG A 306 2.53 3.64 -23.06
N GLY A 307 1.34 3.30 -22.57
CA GLY A 307 1.00 3.45 -21.16
C GLY A 307 1.88 2.61 -20.24
N ALA A 308 2.09 1.35 -20.60
CA ALA A 308 2.94 0.43 -19.86
C ALA A 308 4.39 0.94 -19.76
N GLY A 309 4.95 1.46 -20.86
CA GLY A 309 6.28 2.07 -20.88
C GLY A 309 6.38 3.31 -20.00
N ALA A 310 5.35 4.17 -20.00
CA ALA A 310 5.30 5.33 -19.11
C ALA A 310 5.31 4.92 -17.62
N ALA A 311 4.58 3.86 -17.26
CA ALA A 311 4.57 3.33 -15.90
C ALA A 311 5.91 2.66 -15.53
N GLN A 312 6.47 1.86 -16.44
CA GLN A 312 7.77 1.22 -16.24
C GLN A 312 8.84 2.26 -15.93
N TRP A 313 8.91 3.33 -16.71
CA TRP A 313 9.87 4.42 -16.51
C TRP A 313 9.72 5.13 -15.17
N GLU A 314 8.47 5.41 -14.75
CA GLU A 314 8.18 5.98 -13.43
C GLU A 314 8.65 5.06 -12.29
N LEU A 315 8.41 3.75 -12.42
CA LEU A 315 8.82 2.74 -11.44
C LEU A 315 10.36 2.59 -11.38
N THR A 316 11.04 2.56 -12.52
CA THR A 316 12.50 2.51 -12.58
C THR A 316 13.14 3.73 -11.92
N LYS A 317 12.60 4.94 -12.15
CA LYS A 317 13.05 6.15 -11.44
C LYS A 317 12.84 6.09 -9.93
N ALA A 318 11.85 5.32 -9.47
CA ALA A 318 11.59 5.04 -8.06
C ALA A 318 12.40 3.86 -7.51
N GLY A 319 13.34 3.29 -8.28
CA GLY A 319 14.20 2.18 -7.86
C GLY A 319 13.56 0.79 -7.96
N LEU A 320 12.45 0.65 -8.69
CA LEU A 320 11.79 -0.63 -8.94
C LEU A 320 12.06 -1.09 -10.39
N ASP A 321 12.84 -2.17 -10.55
CA ASP A 321 13.09 -2.77 -11.86
C ASP A 321 11.95 -3.74 -12.23
N VAL A 322 11.09 -3.29 -13.15
CA VAL A 322 9.96 -4.06 -13.68
C VAL A 322 10.27 -4.43 -15.11
N ASP A 323 10.31 -5.73 -15.39
CA ASP A 323 10.57 -6.26 -16.72
C ASP A 323 9.25 -6.55 -17.42
N VAL A 324 8.98 -5.82 -18.52
CA VAL A 324 7.72 -5.91 -19.26
C VAL A 324 7.97 -6.56 -20.61
N GLN A 325 7.44 -7.76 -20.81
CA GLN A 325 7.52 -8.47 -22.09
C GLN A 325 6.18 -8.38 -22.83
N VAL A 326 6.21 -7.88 -24.06
CA VAL A 326 5.04 -7.86 -24.94
C VAL A 326 5.04 -9.08 -25.85
N ILE A 327 3.88 -9.75 -25.95
CA ILE A 327 3.65 -10.88 -26.85
C ILE A 327 2.47 -10.53 -27.77
N ASN A 328 2.70 -10.67 -29.08
CA ASN A 328 1.70 -10.38 -30.10
C ASN A 328 0.68 -11.52 -30.19
N THR A 329 -0.59 -11.27 -29.85
CA THR A 329 -1.65 -12.31 -29.92
C THR A 329 -2.09 -12.66 -31.34
N GLU A 330 -1.56 -11.97 -32.35
CA GLU A 330 -1.82 -12.32 -33.76
C GLU A 330 -0.77 -13.30 -34.32
N ASP A 331 0.33 -13.56 -33.60
CA ASP A 331 1.33 -14.56 -34.01
C ASP A 331 0.78 -15.98 -33.79
N ALA A 332 0.97 -16.91 -34.73
CA ALA A 332 0.43 -18.26 -34.60
C ALA A 332 0.96 -19.05 -33.38
N ASN A 333 2.16 -18.74 -32.91
CA ASN A 333 2.84 -19.40 -31.79
C ASN A 333 2.82 -18.57 -30.49
N TRP A 334 1.92 -17.59 -30.36
CA TRP A 334 1.96 -16.67 -29.22
C TRP A 334 1.76 -17.38 -27.85
N ILE A 335 0.95 -18.44 -27.79
CA ILE A 335 0.76 -19.26 -26.58
C ILE A 335 2.08 -19.92 -26.15
N GLU A 336 2.77 -20.55 -27.09
CA GLU A 336 4.07 -21.18 -26.85
C GLU A 336 5.08 -20.15 -26.34
N ARG A 337 5.06 -18.92 -26.89
CA ARG A 337 5.91 -17.82 -26.41
C ARG A 337 5.60 -17.43 -24.97
N VAL A 338 4.33 -17.47 -24.53
CA VAL A 338 3.95 -17.21 -23.13
C VAL A 338 4.43 -18.33 -22.20
N GLN A 339 4.26 -19.59 -22.61
CA GLN A 339 4.68 -20.77 -21.84
C GLN A 339 6.21 -20.83 -21.68
N ASN A 340 6.95 -20.45 -22.73
CA ASN A 340 8.41 -20.39 -22.72
C ASN A 340 8.98 -19.14 -22.04
N LEU A 341 8.14 -18.25 -21.49
CA LEU A 341 8.63 -17.12 -20.72
C LEU A 341 9.39 -17.63 -19.48
N PRO A 342 10.48 -16.95 -19.10
CA PRO A 342 11.19 -17.30 -17.89
C PRO A 342 10.28 -17.38 -16.64
N PRO A 343 10.61 -18.21 -15.63
CA PRO A 343 9.73 -18.46 -14.49
C PRO A 343 9.35 -17.23 -13.66
N TRP A 344 10.14 -16.15 -13.73
CA TRP A 344 9.87 -14.90 -13.01
C TRP A 344 8.80 -14.01 -13.67
N TYR A 345 8.38 -14.30 -14.91
CA TYR A 345 7.19 -13.68 -15.51
C TYR A 345 5.96 -14.39 -14.97
N THR A 346 5.32 -13.84 -13.95
CA THR A 346 4.28 -14.55 -13.19
C THR A 346 2.90 -13.91 -13.32
N VAL A 347 2.83 -12.69 -13.86
CA VAL A 347 1.58 -11.95 -14.08
C VAL A 347 1.38 -11.72 -15.58
N LEU A 348 0.18 -12.01 -16.07
CA LEU A 348 -0.26 -11.73 -17.44
C LEU A 348 -1.31 -10.62 -17.45
N GLY A 349 -1.11 -9.63 -18.33
CA GLY A 349 -2.08 -8.60 -18.66
C GLY A 349 -2.65 -8.77 -20.06
N GLY A 350 -3.97 -8.74 -20.17
CA GLY A 350 -4.72 -9.06 -21.39
C GLY A 350 -5.17 -10.53 -21.43
N PRO A 351 -5.61 -11.03 -22.60
CA PRO A 351 -5.81 -10.32 -23.87
C PRO A 351 -6.95 -9.29 -23.86
N ILE A 352 -7.07 -8.51 -24.94
CA ILE A 352 -8.17 -7.55 -25.16
C ILE A 352 -9.30 -8.10 -26.05
N ASN A 353 -9.16 -9.31 -26.60
CA ASN A 353 -10.13 -9.89 -27.52
C ASN A 353 -10.51 -11.33 -27.13
N VAL A 354 -11.76 -11.70 -27.43
CA VAL A 354 -12.36 -12.98 -27.00
C VAL A 354 -11.68 -14.18 -27.65
N LYS A 355 -11.14 -14.05 -28.88
CA LYS A 355 -10.45 -15.16 -29.57
C LYS A 355 -9.18 -15.54 -28.83
N ALA A 356 -8.30 -14.57 -28.58
CA ALA A 356 -7.05 -14.79 -27.85
C ALA A 356 -7.29 -15.27 -26.41
N PHE A 357 -8.33 -14.75 -25.73
CA PHE A 357 -8.67 -15.23 -24.39
C PHE A 357 -9.11 -16.71 -24.39
N LYS A 358 -9.87 -17.15 -25.40
CA LYS A 358 -10.23 -18.57 -25.56
C LYS A 358 -9.03 -19.47 -25.84
N GLU A 359 -8.08 -19.00 -26.64
CA GLU A 359 -6.82 -19.72 -26.89
C GLU A 359 -6.00 -19.85 -25.60
N LEU A 360 -5.95 -18.80 -24.76
CA LEU A 360 -5.33 -18.83 -23.43
C LEU A 360 -6.01 -19.84 -22.50
N GLU A 361 -7.35 -19.83 -22.48
CA GLU A 361 -8.17 -20.74 -21.70
C GLU A 361 -7.96 -22.20 -22.11
N GLN A 362 -7.94 -22.49 -23.42
CA GLN A 362 -7.71 -23.84 -23.95
C GLN A 362 -6.30 -24.37 -23.67
N ALA A 363 -5.32 -23.48 -23.61
CA ALA A 363 -3.94 -23.83 -23.29
C ALA A 363 -3.66 -23.90 -21.78
N GLU A 364 -4.65 -23.62 -20.94
CA GLU A 364 -4.55 -23.60 -19.47
C GLU A 364 -3.42 -22.72 -18.91
N THR A 365 -2.95 -21.74 -19.68
CA THR A 365 -1.85 -20.83 -19.30
C THR A 365 -2.16 -20.04 -18.03
N TYR A 366 -3.45 -19.84 -17.73
CA TYR A 366 -3.93 -19.18 -16.51
C TYR A 366 -3.65 -19.97 -15.23
N THR A 367 -3.20 -21.24 -15.30
CA THR A 367 -2.82 -22.04 -14.12
C THR A 367 -1.39 -21.79 -13.67
N GLU A 368 -0.50 -21.43 -14.61
CA GLU A 368 0.91 -21.15 -14.33
C GLU A 368 1.18 -19.67 -14.06
N LYS A 369 0.35 -18.80 -14.65
CA LYS A 369 0.52 -17.35 -14.65
C LYS A 369 -0.77 -16.69 -14.14
N VAL A 370 -0.65 -15.82 -13.13
CA VAL A 370 -1.78 -15.04 -12.62
C VAL A 370 -2.28 -14.10 -13.71
N THR A 371 -3.49 -14.34 -14.19
CA THR A 371 -4.01 -13.71 -15.42
C THR A 371 -5.05 -12.63 -15.13
N PHE A 372 -4.77 -11.41 -15.58
CA PHE A 372 -5.67 -10.26 -15.55
C PHE A 372 -6.12 -9.89 -16.96
N SER A 373 -7.36 -10.25 -17.29
CA SER A 373 -7.93 -10.02 -18.61
C SER A 373 -8.35 -8.57 -18.80
N PHE A 374 -8.17 -8.06 -20.02
CA PHE A 374 -8.67 -6.75 -20.45
C PHE A 374 -10.01 -6.88 -21.19
N LEU A 375 -10.84 -7.82 -20.73
CA LEU A 375 -12.17 -8.09 -21.23
C LEU A 375 -13.21 -7.86 -20.14
N ALA A 376 -14.41 -7.45 -20.55
CA ALA A 376 -15.54 -7.25 -19.66
C ALA A 376 -16.10 -8.57 -19.07
N LYS A 377 -15.71 -9.73 -19.61
CA LYS A 377 -16.12 -11.08 -19.17
C LYS A 377 -14.99 -12.09 -19.39
N LEU A 378 -14.91 -13.11 -18.53
CA LEU A 378 -13.86 -14.14 -18.53
C LEU A 378 -14.29 -15.48 -19.16
N GLY A 379 -15.27 -15.47 -20.07
CA GLY A 379 -15.70 -16.71 -20.74
C GLY A 379 -16.26 -17.72 -19.73
N SER A 380 -15.67 -18.92 -19.71
CA SER A 380 -16.02 -20.00 -18.76
C SER A 380 -15.19 -19.99 -17.48
N LEU A 381 -14.15 -19.16 -17.38
CA LEU A 381 -13.30 -19.10 -16.19
C LEU A 381 -13.99 -18.37 -15.03
N GLU A 382 -13.78 -18.87 -13.82
CA GLU A 382 -14.29 -18.27 -12.59
C GLU A 382 -13.47 -17.03 -12.19
N GLU A 383 -14.14 -15.87 -12.19
CA GLU A 383 -13.55 -14.59 -11.76
C GLU A 383 -13.16 -14.63 -10.29
N GLY A 384 -11.92 -14.24 -9.99
CA GLY A 384 -11.40 -14.19 -8.62
C GLY A 384 -10.69 -15.48 -8.18
N ARG A 385 -10.70 -16.52 -9.03
CA ARG A 385 -10.05 -17.80 -8.78
C ARG A 385 -9.12 -18.24 -9.90
N GLN A 386 -9.64 -18.36 -11.12
CA GLN A 386 -8.86 -18.82 -12.27
C GLN A 386 -8.26 -17.64 -13.05
N ALA A 387 -9.00 -16.54 -13.12
CA ALA A 387 -8.55 -15.30 -13.73
C ALA A 387 -9.27 -14.11 -13.08
N TRP A 388 -8.72 -12.91 -13.31
CA TRP A 388 -9.28 -11.66 -12.80
C TRP A 388 -9.56 -10.72 -13.97
N ARG A 389 -10.56 -9.86 -13.84
CA ARG A 389 -10.72 -8.74 -14.77
C ARG A 389 -9.88 -7.56 -14.30
N PHE A 390 -9.28 -6.88 -15.27
CA PHE A 390 -8.76 -5.52 -15.14
C PHE A 390 -9.49 -4.63 -16.16
N PHE A 391 -10.81 -4.67 -16.11
CA PHE A 391 -11.70 -4.01 -17.06
C PHE A 391 -13.12 -3.91 -16.49
N SER A 392 -13.88 -2.86 -16.84
CA SER A 392 -15.29 -2.71 -16.42
C SER A 392 -16.20 -3.79 -17.00
N SER A 393 -17.14 -4.31 -16.19
CA SER A 393 -18.19 -5.20 -16.67
C SER A 393 -19.42 -4.43 -17.20
N PRO A 394 -20.34 -5.09 -17.92
CA PRO A 394 -21.66 -4.54 -18.22
C PRO A 394 -22.42 -4.08 -16.96
N GLU A 395 -22.30 -4.83 -15.86
CA GLU A 395 -22.91 -4.54 -14.57
C GLU A 395 -22.30 -3.28 -13.95
N ASP A 396 -21.00 -3.02 -14.11
CA ASP A 396 -20.36 -1.76 -13.68
C ASP A 396 -20.96 -0.53 -14.39
N GLN A 397 -21.19 -0.65 -15.70
CA GLN A 397 -21.82 0.39 -16.51
C GLN A 397 -23.24 0.69 -16.05
N ILE A 398 -24.05 -0.36 -15.90
CA ILE A 398 -25.45 -0.24 -15.50
C ILE A 398 -25.58 0.25 -14.05
N ARG A 399 -24.76 -0.26 -13.13
CA ARG A 399 -24.73 0.18 -11.73
C ARG A 399 -24.49 1.67 -11.62
N SER A 400 -23.50 2.21 -12.33
CA SER A 400 -23.16 3.64 -12.28
C SER A 400 -24.35 4.51 -12.72
N SER A 401 -25.07 4.09 -13.76
CA SER A 401 -26.27 4.78 -14.25
C SER A 401 -27.48 4.62 -13.32
N LEU A 402 -27.69 3.43 -12.76
CA LEU A 402 -28.79 3.16 -11.82
C LEU A 402 -28.57 3.84 -10.47
N ASP A 403 -27.33 3.97 -9.99
CA ASP A 403 -27.01 4.70 -8.76
C ASP A 403 -27.48 6.15 -8.89
N LEU A 404 -27.15 6.82 -10.01
CA LEU A 404 -27.65 8.16 -10.31
C LEU A 404 -29.19 8.21 -10.38
N ALA A 405 -29.80 7.33 -11.19
CA ALA A 405 -31.23 7.41 -11.44
C ALA A 405 -32.09 7.06 -10.21
N ILE A 406 -31.72 6.00 -9.49
CA ILE A 406 -32.50 5.51 -8.34
C ILE A 406 -32.16 6.30 -7.08
N ASN A 407 -30.88 6.42 -6.74
CA ASN A 407 -30.48 6.95 -5.43
C ASN A 407 -30.50 8.48 -5.44
N ASP A 408 -29.99 9.10 -6.50
CA ASP A 408 -29.86 10.56 -6.55
C ASP A 408 -31.09 11.27 -7.12
N MET A 409 -31.74 10.69 -8.15
CA MET A 409 -32.93 11.26 -8.79
C MET A 409 -34.27 10.71 -8.25
N GLY A 410 -34.25 9.64 -7.46
CA GLY A 410 -35.46 9.03 -6.89
C GLY A 410 -36.35 8.30 -7.90
N ILE A 411 -35.83 7.94 -9.08
CA ILE A 411 -36.61 7.28 -10.14
C ILE A 411 -36.81 5.81 -9.78
N LYS A 412 -38.08 5.38 -9.76
CA LYS A 412 -38.48 3.99 -9.46
C LYS A 412 -39.02 3.23 -10.66
N ASN A 413 -39.49 3.93 -11.69
CA ASN A 413 -40.04 3.33 -12.89
C ASN A 413 -39.17 3.69 -14.09
N PHE A 414 -38.79 2.66 -14.86
CA PHE A 414 -37.90 2.76 -16.01
C PHE A 414 -38.57 2.17 -17.25
N ALA A 415 -38.08 2.58 -18.40
CA ALA A 415 -38.32 1.89 -19.65
C ALA A 415 -37.02 1.39 -20.29
N ILE A 416 -37.14 0.40 -21.17
CA ILE A 416 -36.04 -0.12 -21.97
C ILE A 416 -36.43 -0.05 -23.44
N LEU A 417 -35.59 0.60 -24.25
CA LEU A 417 -35.73 0.65 -25.71
C LEU A 417 -34.47 0.09 -26.35
N TYR A 418 -34.57 -1.12 -26.91
CA TYR A 418 -33.37 -1.86 -27.34
C TYR A 418 -33.39 -2.27 -28.81
N PRO A 419 -32.22 -2.28 -29.48
CA PRO A 419 -32.13 -2.78 -30.84
C PRO A 419 -32.35 -4.29 -30.85
N GLN A 420 -32.94 -4.81 -31.92
CA GLN A 420 -33.15 -6.25 -32.13
C GLN A 420 -31.85 -7.03 -32.43
N GLU A 421 -30.77 -6.70 -31.72
CA GLU A 421 -29.44 -7.29 -31.84
C GLU A 421 -29.02 -7.96 -30.54
N LYS A 422 -28.00 -8.83 -30.62
CA LYS A 422 -27.52 -9.61 -29.47
C LYS A 422 -27.05 -8.72 -28.32
N PHE A 423 -26.27 -7.67 -28.61
CA PHE A 423 -25.76 -6.75 -27.61
C PHE A 423 -26.88 -6.04 -26.86
N GLY A 424 -27.82 -5.42 -27.59
CA GLY A 424 -28.95 -4.69 -27.00
C GLY A 424 -29.82 -5.57 -26.12
N ARG A 425 -30.14 -6.79 -26.56
CA ARG A 425 -30.90 -7.77 -25.77
C ARG A 425 -30.18 -8.15 -24.47
N GLN A 426 -28.87 -8.43 -24.55
CA GLN A 426 -28.09 -8.83 -23.38
C GLN A 426 -28.00 -7.70 -22.35
N MET A 427 -27.67 -6.48 -22.78
CA MET A 427 -27.60 -5.32 -21.87
C MET A 427 -28.97 -4.98 -21.28
N SER A 428 -30.04 -5.12 -22.05
CA SER A 428 -31.42 -4.93 -21.56
C SER A 428 -31.76 -5.89 -20.43
N GLN A 429 -31.39 -7.16 -20.58
CA GLN A 429 -31.62 -8.17 -19.55
C GLN A 429 -30.86 -7.82 -18.25
N ILE A 430 -29.57 -7.48 -18.37
CA ILE A 430 -28.76 -7.09 -17.21
C ILE A 430 -29.36 -5.85 -16.53
N PHE A 431 -29.81 -4.86 -17.31
CA PHE A 431 -30.44 -3.66 -16.77
C PHE A 431 -31.75 -3.99 -16.04
N TRP A 432 -32.59 -4.83 -16.63
CA TRP A 432 -33.85 -5.28 -16.05
C TRP A 432 -33.61 -5.95 -14.68
N ASP A 433 -32.70 -6.91 -14.63
CA ASP A 433 -32.41 -7.68 -13.41
C ASP A 433 -31.84 -6.76 -12.32
N MET A 434 -30.84 -5.95 -12.64
CA MET A 434 -30.24 -5.02 -11.68
C MET A 434 -31.20 -3.93 -11.19
N ALA A 435 -32.10 -3.43 -12.05
CA ALA A 435 -33.12 -2.48 -11.65
C ALA A 435 -34.13 -3.12 -10.68
N LYS A 436 -34.59 -4.34 -11.00
CA LYS A 436 -35.51 -5.12 -10.16
C LYS A 436 -34.93 -5.41 -8.78
N ASP A 437 -33.67 -5.84 -8.72
CA ASP A 437 -32.97 -6.14 -7.46
C ASP A 437 -32.82 -4.90 -6.55
N ARG A 438 -32.89 -3.70 -7.15
CA ARG A 438 -32.87 -2.41 -6.45
C ARG A 438 -34.27 -1.84 -6.16
N GLY A 439 -35.31 -2.66 -6.32
CA GLY A 439 -36.70 -2.29 -6.06
C GLY A 439 -37.31 -1.33 -7.10
N ALA A 440 -36.67 -1.16 -8.25
CA ALA A 440 -37.23 -0.42 -9.38
C ALA A 440 -38.07 -1.35 -10.28
N LYS A 441 -38.97 -0.76 -11.07
CA LYS A 441 -39.86 -1.46 -12.00
C LYS A 441 -39.58 -1.03 -13.43
N ILE A 442 -39.66 -1.98 -14.37
CA ILE A 442 -39.68 -1.66 -15.79
C ILE A 442 -41.15 -1.59 -16.24
N THR A 443 -41.65 -0.38 -16.54
CA THR A 443 -43.06 -0.13 -16.91
C THR A 443 -43.29 0.03 -18.42
N GLY A 444 -42.20 0.15 -19.18
CA GLY A 444 -42.21 0.15 -20.63
C GLY A 444 -41.03 -0.65 -21.21
N MET A 445 -41.29 -1.50 -22.20
CA MET A 445 -40.22 -2.18 -22.91
C MET A 445 -40.61 -2.38 -24.36
N GLU A 446 -39.78 -1.88 -25.27
CA GLU A 446 -39.98 -2.05 -26.72
C GLU A 446 -38.65 -2.34 -27.41
N SER A 447 -38.76 -3.04 -28.54
CA SER A 447 -37.61 -3.31 -29.41
C SER A 447 -37.77 -2.62 -30.74
N TYR A 448 -36.68 -2.20 -31.37
CA TYR A 448 -36.69 -1.61 -32.70
C TYR A 448 -35.75 -2.34 -33.67
N PRO A 449 -36.12 -2.41 -34.96
CA PRO A 449 -35.22 -2.85 -36.02
C PRO A 449 -34.13 -1.78 -36.28
N PRO A 450 -32.84 -2.08 -36.08
CA PRO A 450 -31.77 -1.08 -36.15
C PRO A 450 -31.55 -0.47 -37.55
N ASN A 451 -32.03 -1.13 -38.60
CA ASN A 451 -31.84 -0.71 -39.99
C ASN A 451 -33.11 -0.15 -40.65
N ASP A 452 -34.22 -0.01 -39.91
CA ASP A 452 -35.51 0.45 -40.43
C ASP A 452 -35.95 1.73 -39.69
N PHE A 453 -35.23 2.81 -39.96
CA PHE A 453 -35.42 4.14 -39.36
C PHE A 453 -36.86 4.67 -39.42
N PRO A 454 -37.63 4.50 -40.53
CA PRO A 454 -39.01 4.99 -40.58
C PRO A 454 -39.94 4.41 -39.51
N LYS A 455 -39.62 3.25 -38.93
CA LYS A 455 -40.42 2.64 -37.85
C LYS A 455 -40.13 3.20 -36.47
N TRP A 456 -39.00 3.88 -36.27
CA TRP A 456 -38.52 4.25 -34.95
C TRP A 456 -39.45 5.19 -34.20
N GLY A 457 -39.96 6.23 -34.89
CA GLY A 457 -40.93 7.14 -34.29
C GLY A 457 -42.22 6.46 -33.84
N LYS A 458 -42.67 5.41 -34.55
CA LYS A 458 -43.83 4.60 -34.14
C LYS A 458 -43.52 3.74 -32.91
N VAL A 459 -42.33 3.14 -32.85
CA VAL A 459 -41.88 2.35 -31.70
C VAL A 459 -41.79 3.22 -30.45
N VAL A 460 -41.17 4.40 -30.54
CA VAL A 460 -41.09 5.34 -29.42
C VAL A 460 -42.48 5.81 -28.99
N GLY A 461 -43.37 6.13 -29.95
CA GLY A 461 -44.76 6.50 -29.66
C GLY A 461 -45.53 5.41 -28.92
N LYS A 462 -45.32 4.14 -29.29
CA LYS A 462 -45.87 2.99 -28.57
C LYS A 462 -45.31 2.87 -27.16
N LEU A 463 -43.99 3.03 -26.99
CA LEU A 463 -43.32 2.94 -25.68
C LEU A 463 -43.85 3.98 -24.69
N VAL A 464 -44.04 5.23 -25.13
CA VAL A 464 -44.53 6.33 -24.28
C VAL A 464 -46.06 6.39 -24.21
N ARG A 465 -46.76 5.45 -24.87
CA ARG A 465 -48.21 5.35 -25.03
C ARG A 465 -48.87 6.59 -25.64
N ALA A 466 -48.19 7.28 -26.55
CA ALA A 466 -48.70 8.50 -27.17
C ALA A 466 -50.04 8.31 -27.90
N PRO A 467 -50.23 7.28 -28.76
CA PRO A 467 -51.52 7.09 -29.44
C PRO A 467 -52.70 6.86 -28.48
N GLN A 468 -52.45 6.19 -27.35
CA GLN A 468 -53.45 5.97 -26.31
C GLN A 468 -53.82 7.29 -25.63
N LYS A 469 -52.81 8.06 -25.18
CA LYS A 469 -53.02 9.37 -24.54
C LYS A 469 -53.74 10.36 -25.45
N GLN A 470 -53.43 10.34 -26.75
CA GLN A 470 -54.14 11.14 -27.75
C GLN A 470 -55.60 10.71 -27.93
N ALA A 471 -55.89 9.42 -27.79
CA ALA A 471 -57.27 8.93 -27.83
C ALA A 471 -58.04 9.27 -26.56
N GLU A 472 -57.39 9.21 -25.40
CA GLU A 472 -57.93 9.65 -24.10
C GLU A 472 -58.27 11.14 -24.13
N ASN A 473 -57.34 12.01 -24.56
CA ASN A 473 -57.60 13.45 -24.73
C ASN A 473 -58.82 13.71 -25.63
N ARG A 474 -58.95 12.98 -26.75
CA ARG A 474 -60.10 13.10 -27.66
C ARG A 474 -61.41 12.63 -27.03
N ALA A 475 -61.38 11.55 -26.24
CA ALA A 475 -62.55 11.05 -25.53
C ALA A 475 -63.02 12.02 -24.45
N ASP A 476 -62.08 12.73 -23.81
CA ASP A 476 -62.35 13.79 -22.83
C ASP A 476 -62.75 15.13 -23.48
N GLY A 477 -62.90 15.17 -24.81
CA GLY A 477 -63.30 16.36 -25.55
C GLY A 477 -62.21 17.43 -25.71
N LEU A 478 -60.95 17.10 -25.42
CA LEU A 478 -59.83 18.02 -25.55
C LEU A 478 -59.34 18.10 -27.01
N GLY A 479 -58.81 19.25 -27.40
CA GLY A 479 -58.27 19.50 -28.75
C GLY A 479 -57.03 18.65 -29.09
N GLU A 480 -56.66 18.62 -30.38
CA GLU A 480 -55.45 17.89 -30.84
C GLU A 480 -54.14 18.46 -30.28
N ASP A 481 -54.15 19.72 -29.85
CA ASP A 481 -53.04 20.44 -29.22
C ASP A 481 -52.95 20.22 -27.70
N ALA A 482 -53.88 19.43 -27.13
CA ALA A 482 -53.89 19.13 -25.70
C ALA A 482 -52.61 18.40 -25.28
N PRO A 483 -51.90 18.89 -24.24
CA PRO A 483 -50.68 18.26 -23.75
C PRO A 483 -50.90 16.80 -23.38
N LEU A 484 -49.99 15.92 -23.78
CA LEU A 484 -50.06 14.50 -23.39
C LEU A 484 -49.77 14.33 -21.89
N ALA A 485 -50.38 13.35 -21.25
CA ALA A 485 -50.02 12.97 -19.88
C ALA A 485 -48.55 12.52 -19.78
N GLU A 486 -47.92 12.70 -18.61
CA GLU A 486 -46.54 12.24 -18.38
C GLU A 486 -46.39 10.71 -18.58
N THR A 487 -45.17 10.26 -18.84
CA THR A 487 -44.84 8.83 -18.90
C THR A 487 -44.96 8.19 -17.51
N ASP A 488 -45.25 6.90 -17.47
CA ASP A 488 -45.28 6.13 -16.21
C ASP A 488 -43.87 5.77 -15.68
N PHE A 489 -42.84 6.02 -16.49
CA PHE A 489 -41.42 5.94 -16.16
C PHE A 489 -40.72 7.31 -16.21
N GLY A 490 -39.65 7.45 -15.43
CA GLY A 490 -38.83 8.68 -15.38
C GLY A 490 -37.50 8.58 -16.14
N ALA A 491 -37.12 7.39 -16.59
CA ALA A 491 -35.89 7.16 -17.33
C ALA A 491 -36.04 6.04 -18.36
N VAL A 492 -35.26 6.10 -19.44
CA VAL A 492 -35.22 5.10 -20.50
C VAL A 492 -33.77 4.63 -20.67
N PHE A 493 -33.55 3.32 -20.61
CA PHE A 493 -32.28 2.71 -20.97
C PHE A 493 -32.26 2.31 -22.46
N ILE A 494 -31.24 2.76 -23.18
CA ILE A 494 -31.06 2.52 -24.62
C ILE A 494 -29.69 1.85 -24.84
N PRO A 495 -29.62 0.50 -24.82
CA PRO A 495 -28.37 -0.23 -25.00
C PRO A 495 -27.97 -0.36 -26.48
N ASP A 496 -27.56 0.74 -27.08
CA ASP A 496 -27.05 0.80 -28.45
C ASP A 496 -25.86 1.76 -28.54
N THR A 497 -25.31 1.95 -29.73
CA THR A 497 -24.31 2.96 -30.07
C THR A 497 -24.86 4.39 -29.93
N TRP A 498 -23.95 5.35 -29.78
CA TRP A 498 -24.30 6.77 -29.73
C TRP A 498 -25.07 7.22 -30.99
N HIS A 499 -24.67 6.72 -32.16
CA HIS A 499 -25.26 7.10 -33.44
C HIS A 499 -26.75 6.75 -33.53
N GLN A 500 -27.14 5.58 -33.03
CA GLN A 500 -28.55 5.20 -33.01
C GLN A 500 -29.31 5.96 -31.91
N ALA A 501 -28.70 6.14 -30.74
CA ALA A 501 -29.31 6.90 -29.65
C ALA A 501 -29.63 8.36 -30.02
N GLN A 502 -28.71 9.07 -30.69
CA GLN A 502 -28.93 10.45 -31.11
C GLN A 502 -30.09 10.60 -32.12
N LEU A 503 -30.43 9.54 -32.86
CA LEU A 503 -31.54 9.51 -33.80
C LEU A 503 -32.85 9.09 -33.11
N LEU A 504 -32.80 8.23 -32.09
CA LEU A 504 -33.97 7.81 -31.32
C LEU A 504 -34.49 8.87 -30.35
N ILE A 505 -33.58 9.54 -29.65
CA ILE A 505 -33.91 10.50 -28.59
C ILE A 505 -34.85 11.63 -29.09
N PRO A 506 -34.66 12.24 -30.28
CA PRO A 506 -35.59 13.21 -30.86
C PRO A 506 -37.05 12.75 -30.93
N HIS A 507 -37.31 11.46 -31.17
CA HIS A 507 -38.68 10.94 -31.22
C HIS A 507 -39.38 10.98 -29.86
N PHE A 508 -38.65 10.95 -28.73
CA PHE A 508 -39.26 11.14 -27.41
C PHE A 508 -39.78 12.57 -27.25
N PHE A 509 -39.02 13.57 -27.71
CA PHE A 509 -39.45 14.96 -27.67
C PHE A 509 -40.67 15.21 -28.57
N PHE A 510 -40.72 14.58 -29.74
CA PHE A 510 -41.89 14.63 -30.63
C PHE A 510 -43.17 14.12 -29.93
N HIS A 511 -43.06 13.08 -29.11
CA HIS A 511 -44.17 12.53 -28.31
C HIS A 511 -44.29 13.15 -26.91
N GLU A 512 -43.80 14.38 -26.73
CA GLU A 512 -43.84 15.12 -25.47
C GLU A 512 -43.24 14.39 -24.25
N ALA A 513 -42.28 13.50 -24.44
CA ALA A 513 -41.57 12.80 -23.36
C ALA A 513 -40.23 13.51 -23.06
N ASP A 514 -40.30 14.81 -22.73
CA ASP A 514 -39.17 15.73 -22.58
C ASP A 514 -38.59 15.84 -21.16
N THR A 515 -39.15 15.09 -20.20
CA THR A 515 -38.76 15.08 -18.77
C THR A 515 -38.07 13.78 -18.34
N LEU A 516 -37.53 13.03 -19.29
CA LEU A 516 -36.88 11.73 -19.09
C LEU A 516 -35.36 11.82 -18.94
N LEU A 517 -34.78 10.94 -18.12
CA LEU A 517 -33.36 10.61 -18.24
C LEU A 517 -33.15 9.56 -19.33
N PHE A 518 -32.22 9.82 -20.24
CA PHE A 518 -31.79 8.84 -21.24
C PHE A 518 -30.48 8.21 -20.79
N LEU A 519 -30.50 6.91 -20.48
CA LEU A 519 -29.36 6.16 -19.98
C LEU A 519 -28.80 5.28 -21.09
N GLY A 520 -27.48 5.27 -21.28
CA GLY A 520 -26.83 4.41 -22.28
C GLY A 520 -25.60 3.69 -21.74
N PRO A 521 -25.02 2.80 -22.56
CA PRO A 521 -23.79 2.07 -22.23
C PRO A 521 -22.56 2.96 -22.39
N GLU A 522 -21.40 2.44 -21.97
CA GLU A 522 -20.13 3.15 -22.11
C GLU A 522 -19.74 3.48 -23.56
N LEU A 523 -20.25 2.70 -24.52
CA LEU A 523 -20.07 2.97 -25.96
C LEU A 523 -20.47 4.42 -26.33
N TRP A 524 -21.44 5.01 -25.63
CA TRP A 524 -21.80 6.41 -25.85
C TRP A 524 -20.68 7.35 -25.46
N SER A 525 -20.14 7.18 -24.25
CA SER A 525 -19.07 8.04 -23.78
C SER A 525 -17.77 7.85 -24.58
N GLN A 526 -17.53 6.65 -25.12
CA GLN A 526 -16.41 6.39 -26.03
C GLN A 526 -16.59 7.12 -27.37
N ALA A 527 -17.75 7.01 -28.00
CA ALA A 527 -18.05 7.70 -29.26
C ALA A 527 -18.02 9.24 -29.10
N LEU A 528 -18.47 9.75 -27.96
CA LEU A 528 -18.44 11.18 -27.67
C LEU A 528 -17.02 11.75 -27.52
N ASN A 529 -15.96 10.94 -27.40
CA ASN A 529 -14.59 11.47 -27.38
C ASN A 529 -14.20 12.13 -28.73
N SER A 530 -14.75 11.63 -29.85
CA SER A 530 -14.50 12.13 -31.19
C SER A 530 -15.69 12.86 -31.81
N ALA A 531 -16.86 12.86 -31.16
CA ALA A 531 -18.06 13.54 -31.68
C ALA A 531 -17.86 15.06 -31.82
N ARG A 532 -18.42 15.61 -32.90
CA ARG A 532 -18.42 17.04 -33.24
C ARG A 532 -19.81 17.45 -33.69
N ASP A 533 -20.14 18.72 -33.50
CA ASP A 533 -21.41 19.33 -33.91
C ASP A 533 -22.66 18.56 -33.44
N VAL A 534 -22.60 17.99 -32.24
CA VAL A 534 -23.73 17.33 -31.60
C VAL A 534 -24.79 18.38 -31.22
N GLU A 535 -26.06 18.11 -31.51
CA GLU A 535 -27.20 18.95 -31.10
C GLU A 535 -27.50 18.79 -29.59
N ALA A 536 -26.58 19.28 -28.76
CA ALA A 536 -26.57 18.99 -27.33
C ALA A 536 -27.69 19.68 -26.53
N GLN A 537 -28.43 20.62 -27.13
CA GLN A 537 -29.48 21.38 -26.41
C GLN A 537 -30.56 20.46 -25.86
N ASN A 538 -30.96 19.43 -26.63
CA ASN A 538 -31.97 18.44 -26.26
C ASN A 538 -31.38 17.20 -25.58
N LEU A 539 -30.06 17.13 -25.39
CA LEU A 539 -29.36 15.95 -24.87
C LEU A 539 -28.81 16.15 -23.45
N LYS A 540 -29.27 17.20 -22.74
CA LYS A 540 -28.77 17.55 -21.41
C LYS A 540 -29.10 16.51 -20.32
N LEU A 541 -30.13 15.69 -20.54
CA LEU A 541 -30.54 14.59 -19.66
C LEU A 541 -30.09 13.22 -20.18
N THR A 542 -29.15 13.20 -21.13
CA THR A 542 -28.56 11.99 -21.67
C THR A 542 -27.28 11.65 -20.92
N ILE A 543 -27.21 10.44 -20.36
CA ILE A 543 -26.15 9.99 -19.46
C ILE A 543 -25.46 8.75 -20.03
N ALA A 544 -24.14 8.79 -20.06
CA ALA A 544 -23.28 7.69 -20.47
C ALA A 544 -22.17 7.47 -19.43
N PRO A 545 -21.99 6.24 -18.91
CA PRO A 545 -20.87 5.93 -18.05
C PRO A 545 -19.56 5.82 -18.85
N GLY A 546 -18.41 5.95 -18.19
CA GLY A 546 -17.12 5.62 -18.80
C GLY A 546 -15.94 5.68 -17.84
N ALA A 547 -14.93 4.85 -18.12
CA ALA A 547 -13.77 4.72 -17.24
C ALA A 547 -12.74 5.86 -17.40
N TRP A 548 -12.68 6.53 -18.55
CA TRP A 548 -11.69 7.58 -18.82
C TRP A 548 -12.28 8.99 -18.77
N TRP A 549 -11.70 9.83 -17.93
CA TRP A 549 -11.95 11.27 -17.89
C TRP A 549 -10.62 12.03 -17.92
N SER A 550 -10.35 12.73 -19.02
CA SER A 550 -9.06 13.38 -19.22
C SER A 550 -8.75 14.50 -18.23
N ALA A 551 -9.73 15.02 -17.50
CA ALA A 551 -9.53 16.06 -16.48
C ALA A 551 -9.59 15.51 -15.05
N SER A 552 -9.54 14.19 -14.85
CA SER A 552 -9.32 13.61 -13.52
C SER A 552 -7.89 13.88 -13.04
N ASP A 553 -7.68 13.90 -11.73
CA ASP A 553 -6.34 14.10 -11.15
C ASP A 553 -5.35 13.01 -11.61
N GLY A 554 -5.81 11.76 -11.64
CA GLY A 554 -5.03 10.63 -12.15
C GLY A 554 -4.67 10.76 -13.63
N ALA A 555 -5.60 11.20 -14.46
CA ALA A 555 -5.33 11.50 -15.86
C ALA A 555 -4.37 12.70 -16.01
N GLY A 556 -4.44 13.68 -15.12
CA GLY A 556 -3.50 14.81 -15.05
C GLY A 556 -2.06 14.34 -14.82
N ARG A 557 -1.85 13.47 -13.83
CA ARG A 557 -0.54 12.86 -13.56
C ARG A 557 -0.03 12.05 -14.75
N LEU A 558 -0.88 11.21 -15.35
CA LEU A 558 -0.51 10.45 -16.54
C LEU A 558 -0.12 11.38 -17.69
N LYS A 559 -0.86 12.48 -17.93
CA LYS A 559 -0.49 13.47 -18.96
C LYS A 559 0.88 14.09 -18.70
N GLU A 560 1.22 14.38 -17.44
CA GLU A 560 2.53 14.94 -17.09
C GLU A 560 3.66 13.95 -17.43
N VAL A 561 3.51 12.68 -17.03
CA VAL A 561 4.46 11.61 -17.36
C VAL A 561 4.60 11.47 -18.88
N MET A 562 3.48 11.34 -19.58
CA MET A 562 3.45 11.19 -21.04
C MET A 562 4.07 12.38 -21.78
N SER A 563 3.88 13.61 -21.27
CA SER A 563 4.42 14.83 -21.89
C SER A 563 5.93 14.95 -21.70
N ARG A 564 6.43 14.59 -20.51
CA ARG A 564 7.88 14.57 -20.23
C ARG A 564 8.63 13.60 -21.13
N GLU A 565 8.01 12.46 -21.44
CA GLU A 565 8.61 11.40 -22.25
C GLU A 565 8.26 11.49 -23.75
N GLY A 566 7.52 12.52 -24.17
CA GLY A 566 7.16 12.71 -25.59
C GLY A 566 6.23 11.62 -26.16
N LEU A 567 5.46 10.92 -25.32
CA LEU A 567 4.68 9.73 -25.70
C LEU A 567 3.26 10.06 -26.24
N GLY A 568 2.92 11.34 -26.33
CA GLY A 568 1.65 11.84 -26.86
C GLY A 568 0.53 11.99 -25.83
N LYS A 569 -0.71 12.16 -26.29
CA LYS A 569 -1.88 12.36 -25.41
C LYS A 569 -2.42 11.02 -24.91
N PRO A 570 -2.64 10.85 -23.59
CA PRO A 570 -3.25 9.64 -23.08
C PRO A 570 -4.74 9.59 -23.41
N ASP A 571 -5.21 8.37 -23.66
CA ASP A 571 -6.62 8.00 -23.71
C ASP A 571 -6.87 6.79 -22.80
N PHE A 572 -8.07 6.23 -22.86
CA PHE A 572 -8.44 5.04 -22.08
C PHE A 572 -7.43 3.89 -22.20
N TRP A 573 -6.95 3.58 -23.41
CA TRP A 573 -6.08 2.43 -23.64
C TRP A 573 -4.66 2.68 -23.13
N VAL A 574 -4.17 3.92 -23.24
CA VAL A 574 -2.90 4.32 -22.59
C VAL A 574 -3.03 4.22 -21.07
N ALA A 575 -4.13 4.74 -20.51
CA ALA A 575 -4.39 4.67 -19.07
C ALA A 575 -4.49 3.23 -18.55
N LEU A 576 -5.13 2.33 -19.31
CA LEU A 576 -5.22 0.91 -19.00
C LEU A 576 -3.84 0.27 -18.83
N GLY A 577 -2.93 0.48 -19.79
CA GLY A 577 -1.57 -0.07 -19.71
C GLY A 577 -0.75 0.53 -18.57
N TYR A 578 -0.87 1.85 -18.36
CA TYR A 578 -0.18 2.54 -17.27
C TYR A 578 -0.64 2.06 -15.89
N ASP A 579 -1.95 2.01 -15.66
CA ASP A 579 -2.53 1.55 -14.39
C ASP A 579 -2.22 0.07 -14.14
N PHE A 580 -2.26 -0.77 -15.18
CA PHE A 580 -1.98 -2.20 -15.05
C PHE A 580 -0.55 -2.50 -14.62
N ILE A 581 0.45 -1.81 -15.17
CA ILE A 581 1.85 -2.00 -14.76
C ILE A 581 2.06 -1.53 -13.32
N LYS A 582 1.50 -0.38 -12.94
CA LYS A 582 1.57 0.11 -11.54
C LYS A 582 0.92 -0.88 -10.58
N PHE A 583 -0.26 -1.37 -10.91
CA PHE A 583 -0.97 -2.38 -10.13
C PHE A 583 -0.16 -3.68 -10.02
N SER A 584 0.27 -4.24 -11.14
CA SER A 584 0.99 -5.53 -11.20
C SER A 584 2.35 -5.47 -10.52
N SER A 585 3.05 -4.33 -10.57
CA SER A 585 4.31 -4.15 -9.86
C SER A 585 4.17 -4.31 -8.34
N LYS A 586 3.00 -3.95 -7.77
CA LYS A 586 2.70 -4.12 -6.35
C LYS A 586 2.34 -5.56 -5.97
N LEU A 587 1.81 -6.36 -6.90
CA LEU A 587 1.55 -7.78 -6.67
C LEU A 587 2.85 -8.58 -6.44
N GLY A 588 3.96 -8.11 -7.01
CA GLY A 588 5.22 -8.83 -6.98
C GLY A 588 5.20 -10.13 -7.78
N THR A 589 6.08 -11.07 -7.42
CA THR A 589 6.26 -12.34 -8.13
C THR A 589 5.51 -13.47 -7.42
N PHE A 590 4.89 -14.37 -8.17
CA PHE A 590 4.20 -15.55 -7.63
C PHE A 590 5.04 -16.82 -7.83
N SER A 591 5.09 -17.68 -6.81
CA SER A 591 5.73 -19.01 -6.94
C SER A 591 4.85 -19.94 -7.78
N PRO A 592 5.44 -20.96 -8.45
CA PRO A 592 4.65 -22.06 -9.01
C PRO A 592 3.74 -22.67 -7.94
N GLY A 593 2.47 -22.94 -8.28
CA GLY A 593 1.47 -23.44 -7.32
C GLY A 593 0.85 -22.36 -6.44
N TRP A 594 0.80 -21.11 -6.91
CA TRP A 594 0.06 -20.02 -6.24
C TRP A 594 -1.42 -20.39 -6.03
N THR A 595 -2.04 -19.80 -5.01
CA THR A 595 -3.47 -20.01 -4.72
C THR A 595 -4.28 -18.74 -4.98
N PRO A 596 -5.57 -18.85 -5.32
CA PRO A 596 -6.47 -17.71 -5.44
C PRO A 596 -6.47 -16.79 -4.21
N GLU A 597 -6.39 -17.37 -3.02
CA GLU A 597 -6.41 -16.63 -1.75
C GLU A 597 -5.19 -15.73 -1.63
N LEU A 598 -3.99 -16.23 -1.98
CA LEU A 598 -2.77 -15.43 -2.01
C LEU A 598 -2.84 -14.30 -3.05
N VAL A 599 -3.41 -14.57 -4.22
CA VAL A 599 -3.59 -13.54 -5.25
C VAL A 599 -4.53 -12.46 -4.72
N ASN A 600 -5.67 -12.83 -4.15
CA ASN A 600 -6.67 -11.89 -3.63
C ASN A 600 -6.14 -11.07 -2.43
N GLU A 601 -5.32 -11.67 -1.57
CA GLU A 601 -4.60 -10.96 -0.50
C GLU A 601 -3.71 -9.85 -1.07
N ARG A 602 -2.90 -10.17 -2.10
CA ARG A 602 -2.01 -9.17 -2.72
C ARG A 602 -2.76 -8.13 -3.53
N ILE A 603 -3.88 -8.51 -4.17
CA ILE A 603 -4.78 -7.54 -4.83
C ILE A 603 -5.33 -6.55 -3.80
N ALA A 604 -5.64 -6.99 -2.58
CA ALA A 604 -6.21 -6.14 -1.54
C ALA A 604 -5.30 -4.94 -1.22
N GLU A 605 -3.98 -5.12 -1.25
CA GLU A 605 -3.00 -4.05 -1.10
C GLU A 605 -2.73 -3.30 -2.43
N ALA A 606 -2.60 -4.04 -3.54
CA ALA A 606 -2.24 -3.49 -4.84
C ALA A 606 -3.33 -2.59 -5.44
N GLN A 607 -4.61 -2.80 -5.11
CA GLN A 607 -5.72 -1.99 -5.62
C GLN A 607 -5.70 -0.54 -5.10
N HIS A 608 -4.92 -0.22 -4.07
CA HIS A 608 -4.77 1.15 -3.55
C HIS A 608 -3.71 1.96 -4.32
N ILE A 609 -3.67 1.83 -5.66
CA ILE A 609 -2.87 2.71 -6.52
C ILE A 609 -3.65 3.97 -6.88
N ASP A 610 -2.89 5.00 -7.24
CA ASP A 610 -3.42 6.20 -7.86
C ASP A 610 -3.82 5.95 -9.31
N PHE A 611 -4.99 5.36 -9.54
CA PHE A 611 -5.52 5.08 -10.87
C PHE A 611 -5.63 6.35 -11.73
N SER A 612 -5.26 6.22 -13.01
CA SER A 612 -5.53 7.21 -14.05
C SER A 612 -6.92 7.02 -14.67
N LEU A 613 -7.42 5.78 -14.71
CA LEU A 613 -8.81 5.44 -14.97
C LEU A 613 -9.70 5.69 -13.74
N ALA A 614 -11.02 5.52 -13.92
CA ALA A 614 -11.93 5.31 -12.81
C ALA A 614 -11.41 4.17 -11.92
N PRO A 615 -11.32 4.33 -10.59
CA PRO A 615 -10.70 3.31 -9.74
C PRO A 615 -11.36 1.94 -9.88
N ILE A 616 -10.53 0.91 -10.04
CA ILE A 616 -10.96 -0.49 -9.99
C ILE A 616 -10.69 -1.00 -8.57
N SER A 617 -11.68 -1.68 -8.01
CA SER A 617 -11.58 -2.36 -6.72
C SER A 617 -11.94 -3.83 -6.91
N TRP A 618 -11.38 -4.70 -6.08
CA TRP A 618 -11.74 -6.11 -6.05
C TRP A 618 -12.30 -6.44 -4.67
N THR A 619 -13.35 -7.25 -4.67
CA THR A 619 -13.90 -7.83 -3.45
C THR A 619 -12.94 -8.86 -2.85
N ALA A 620 -13.21 -9.32 -1.63
CA ALA A 620 -12.39 -10.35 -0.97
C ALA A 620 -12.33 -11.68 -1.76
N ASP A 621 -13.37 -11.98 -2.55
CA ASP A 621 -13.43 -13.11 -3.48
C ASP A 621 -12.83 -12.80 -4.86
N GLY A 622 -12.16 -11.65 -5.04
CA GLY A 622 -11.41 -11.33 -6.25
C GLY A 622 -12.26 -10.86 -7.44
N LYS A 623 -13.51 -10.43 -7.22
CA LYS A 623 -14.36 -9.91 -8.29
C LYS A 623 -14.17 -8.41 -8.48
N ALA A 624 -13.87 -8.00 -9.72
CA ALA A 624 -13.60 -6.61 -10.04
C ALA A 624 -14.90 -5.77 -10.06
N HIS A 625 -14.84 -4.59 -9.47
CA HIS A 625 -15.83 -3.55 -9.55
C HIS A 625 -15.15 -2.21 -9.91
N GLN A 626 -15.68 -1.54 -10.93
CA GLN A 626 -15.27 -0.18 -11.29
C GLN A 626 -16.44 0.81 -11.17
N LYS A 627 -16.25 1.88 -10.39
CA LYS A 627 -17.23 2.97 -10.30
C LYS A 627 -16.94 4.01 -11.38
N LEU A 628 -17.67 3.94 -12.49
CA LEU A 628 -17.39 4.75 -13.68
C LEU A 628 -17.79 6.21 -13.50
N PHE A 629 -17.14 7.09 -14.25
CA PHE A 629 -17.57 8.48 -14.36
C PHE A 629 -18.85 8.57 -15.20
N LEU A 630 -19.70 9.54 -14.91
CA LEU A 630 -20.91 9.80 -15.69
C LEU A 630 -20.68 11.03 -16.57
N PHE A 631 -21.09 10.91 -17.83
CA PHE A 631 -20.93 11.95 -18.83
C PHE A 631 -22.25 12.29 -19.48
N ARG A 632 -22.36 13.54 -19.94
CA ARG A 632 -23.39 13.95 -20.90
C ARG A 632 -22.77 14.43 -22.21
N PRO A 633 -23.48 14.34 -23.34
CA PRO A 633 -23.08 14.94 -24.61
C PRO A 633 -22.93 16.46 -24.50
N GLU A 634 -21.96 17.00 -25.21
CA GLU A 634 -21.75 18.43 -25.46
C GLU A 634 -21.53 18.64 -26.96
N LYS A 635 -21.64 19.88 -27.45
CA LYS A 635 -21.49 20.18 -28.89
C LYS A 635 -20.24 19.54 -29.48
N ASN A 636 -19.11 19.63 -28.76
CA ASN A 636 -17.83 19.07 -29.15
C ASN A 636 -17.34 18.05 -28.11
N GLY A 637 -18.12 16.99 -27.95
CA GLY A 637 -17.71 15.79 -27.23
C GLY A 637 -18.57 15.52 -26.01
N LYS A 638 -17.95 15.43 -24.83
CA LYS A 638 -18.67 15.16 -23.57
C LYS A 638 -18.11 15.96 -22.41
N THR A 639 -18.95 16.17 -21.39
CA THR A 639 -18.52 16.69 -20.10
C THR A 639 -18.92 15.73 -18.98
N LYS A 640 -18.10 15.67 -17.92
CA LYS A 640 -18.44 14.93 -16.70
C LYS A 640 -19.59 15.63 -16.00
N ILE A 641 -20.50 14.86 -15.44
CA ILE A 641 -21.64 15.35 -14.66
C ILE A 641 -21.63 14.78 -13.25
N ASP A 642 -22.36 15.46 -12.37
CA ASP A 642 -22.69 14.99 -11.03
C ASP A 642 -24.21 14.99 -10.82
N ALA A 643 -24.63 14.37 -9.72
CA ALA A 643 -26.02 14.29 -9.31
C ALA A 643 -26.70 15.67 -9.22
N SER A 644 -26.00 16.69 -8.70
CA SER A 644 -26.57 18.02 -8.49
C SER A 644 -26.94 18.70 -9.82
N THR A 645 -26.07 18.56 -10.81
CA THR A 645 -26.23 19.12 -12.16
C THR A 645 -27.40 18.46 -12.88
N VAL A 646 -27.50 17.12 -12.77
CA VAL A 646 -28.61 16.36 -13.37
C VAL A 646 -29.93 16.72 -12.69
N LYS A 647 -29.96 16.77 -11.36
CA LYS A 647 -31.17 17.12 -10.58
C LYS A 647 -31.71 18.50 -10.96
N LYS A 648 -30.83 19.50 -11.06
CA LYS A 648 -31.19 20.85 -11.51
C LYS A 648 -31.74 20.86 -12.94
N THR A 649 -31.08 20.12 -13.84
CA THR A 649 -31.51 20.03 -15.24
C THR A 649 -32.88 19.36 -15.37
N LEU A 650 -33.11 18.28 -14.61
CA LEU A 650 -34.38 17.56 -14.58
C LEU A 650 -35.51 18.42 -14.00
N ALA A 651 -35.25 19.12 -12.89
CA ALA A 651 -36.21 20.04 -12.28
C ALA A 651 -36.61 21.18 -13.24
N ASN A 652 -35.64 21.72 -13.98
CA ASN A 652 -35.90 22.75 -14.99
C ASN A 652 -36.76 22.21 -16.14
N ALA A 653 -36.50 20.99 -16.61
CA ALA A 653 -37.32 20.35 -17.64
C ALA A 653 -38.77 20.15 -17.17
N LYS A 654 -38.96 19.63 -15.95
CA LYS A 654 -40.30 19.49 -15.33
C LYS A 654 -41.01 20.83 -15.19
N THR A 655 -40.32 21.85 -14.69
CA THR A 655 -40.88 23.21 -14.54
C THR A 655 -41.30 23.79 -15.90
N LYS A 656 -40.49 23.61 -16.95
CA LYS A 656 -40.81 24.07 -18.30
C LYS A 656 -42.07 23.37 -18.83
N ARG A 657 -42.21 22.07 -18.59
CA ARG A 657 -43.40 21.30 -18.94
C ARG A 657 -44.63 21.81 -18.17
N SER A 658 -44.56 21.94 -16.84
CA SER A 658 -45.69 22.42 -16.02
C SER A 658 -46.20 23.78 -16.52
N ARG A 659 -45.30 24.72 -16.82
CA ARG A 659 -45.67 26.01 -17.40
C ARG A 659 -46.35 25.89 -18.77
N ARG A 660 -45.94 24.94 -19.61
CA ARG A 660 -46.57 24.67 -20.92
C ARG A 660 -48.01 24.18 -20.73
N VAL A 661 -48.23 23.27 -19.79
CA VAL A 661 -49.56 22.75 -19.45
C VAL A 661 -50.44 23.83 -18.82
N GLU A 662 -49.92 24.60 -17.87
CA GLU A 662 -50.64 25.73 -17.25
C GLU A 662 -51.05 26.79 -18.28
N ALA A 663 -50.15 27.14 -19.20
CA ALA A 663 -50.45 28.08 -20.27
C ALA A 663 -51.55 27.55 -21.21
N TRP A 664 -51.53 26.25 -21.54
CA TRP A 664 -52.58 25.63 -22.33
C TRP A 664 -53.93 25.65 -21.62
N ASN A 665 -53.99 25.26 -20.33
CA ASN A 665 -55.22 25.32 -19.53
C ASN A 665 -55.80 26.73 -19.50
N LYS A 666 -54.96 27.76 -19.27
CA LYS A 666 -55.40 29.16 -19.26
C LYS A 666 -56.00 29.59 -20.60
N ASN A 667 -55.38 29.19 -21.71
CA ASN A 667 -55.90 29.50 -23.04
C ASN A 667 -57.27 28.83 -23.30
N GLN A 668 -57.48 27.60 -22.80
CA GLN A 668 -58.78 26.92 -22.90
C GLN A 668 -59.86 27.64 -22.09
N GLU A 669 -59.57 28.07 -20.85
CA GLU A 669 -60.52 28.86 -20.04
C GLU A 669 -60.90 30.18 -20.72
N GLU A 670 -59.95 30.86 -21.37
CA GLU A 670 -60.22 32.10 -22.11
C GLU A 670 -61.11 31.84 -23.34
N LEU A 671 -60.90 30.73 -24.07
CA LEU A 671 -61.74 30.31 -25.19
C LEU A 671 -63.17 29.97 -24.75
N GLU A 672 -63.33 29.24 -23.64
CA GLU A 672 -64.64 28.92 -23.08
C GLU A 672 -65.40 30.17 -22.62
N LYS A 673 -64.72 31.12 -21.96
CA LYS A 673 -65.29 32.43 -21.59
C LYS A 673 -65.69 33.24 -22.81
N ALA A 674 -64.88 33.26 -23.86
CA ALA A 674 -65.22 33.95 -25.10
C ALA A 674 -66.43 33.32 -25.82
N ASN A 675 -66.50 31.98 -25.84
CA ASN A 675 -67.61 31.26 -26.47
C ASN A 675 -68.92 31.41 -25.68
N SER A 676 -68.88 31.39 -24.35
CA SER A 676 -70.06 31.65 -23.50
C SER A 676 -70.55 33.09 -23.61
N ALA A 677 -69.65 34.08 -23.56
CA ALA A 677 -70.02 35.49 -23.77
C ALA A 677 -70.62 35.74 -25.17
N LYS A 678 -70.15 35.01 -26.20
CA LYS A 678 -70.72 35.09 -27.55
C LYS A 678 -72.11 34.45 -27.63
N ALA A 679 -72.32 33.30 -26.99
CA ALA A 679 -73.62 32.64 -26.92
C ALA A 679 -74.66 33.46 -26.16
N GLU A 680 -74.26 34.18 -25.11
CA GLU A 680 -75.12 35.13 -24.38
C GLU A 680 -75.48 36.39 -25.19
N SER A 681 -74.65 36.77 -26.17
CA SER A 681 -74.92 37.92 -27.06
C SER A 681 -75.79 37.58 -28.28
N GLU A 682 -75.96 36.29 -28.58
CA GLU A 682 -76.77 35.78 -29.69
C GLU A 682 -78.18 35.30 -29.24
N GLN A 683 -78.46 35.31 -27.93
CA GLN A 683 -79.79 35.19 -27.33
C GLN A 683 -80.39 36.56 -27.08
#